data_AF-A0A5M7B4S6-F1
#
_entry.id   AF-A0A5M7B4S6-F1
#
_cell.length_a   1.000
_cell.length_b   1.000
_cell.length_c   1.000
_cell.angle_alpha   90.00
_cell.angle_beta   90.00
_cell.angle_gamma   90.00
#
_symmetry.space_group_name_H-M   'P 1'
#
loop_
_entity.id
_entity.type
_entity.pdbx_description
1 polymer ?
#
loop_
_entity_poly.entity_id
_entity_poly.type
_entity_poly.pdbx_seq_one_letter_code
_entity_poly.pdbx_strand_id
1 'polypeptide(L)'
;MRKLILVLILSFLLNSCSKDESNKDKPEVEQQTEIKENTVVINDENSNIVSTEEDLSNGVYIIEFSGDLPEIFENNIIIGSEGEGFLRKVISVTTENNKITLETTQANLEDVFRTAKIEFTTDLSNNSSKSSNTKFSSRKVNYLAKGVGLTNEGFEFDFSNTILYEAGDLKFEIKDGSAVFKPNFFFRGDYDFFEGLKFIDFSVKNSKLEIDTNLFLSASKGINLPKFSTTLADVDKKINLILGGVPVVIIINTVLVAELEANIDSSFDFTTGFINDYNLSTSAKYENGNWSGNFDLSPTLTSKPVDIKGEVNIAQNLTITPKVSLKFYGVIGPYCEPKVTEDFNFNISSPALDWDANLKAGLKITTGIDITIFSNKVADFKRLDSFEEVLWSAPENLEIVSGNNQEGVKGLNLSEPLKVKLTDLKGNSLKNLPVYFEITEGNGKLDNETVSTDDDGFAEAIWTLGNNTDSHTVEVSVKKANGTKLKDTPKSFTAISGEFNIFSDAQVAKVILEANGIDTSNANWESKEEGLILDLLTAHNFGVDYKENGFRISSFDLSNKDITNIPEELGNLTEVTYISLSHNSLTSLPESLGNLTKLITLDLEYNNLTSLPNSIGDLTVLRTLILNNNKLTSLPELIVNTNLSGIVNMNNNNLSSLPDEFGKLTQISKLKLDNNNLTSIPTSICDITELRALGLVNNNLTSIPASIGNLSQLTDLGLGANKLTSIPSTIGNLSELLRISLMENELTSLPDTMGNLNKLTEINVFYNNILSVPASLANIDNIQAFYFGYNPNLKCLPQAIWDLHEREANKISIHTSDTLIKGDGDVDCSE
;
A
#
# COMPACT_ATOMS: atom_id res chain seq x y z
N MET A 1 29.46 -49.80 -5.40
CA MET A 1 30.48 -49.69 -6.47
C MET A 1 29.81 -49.04 -7.68
N ARG A 2 30.46 -48.09 -8.38
CA ARG A 2 30.28 -47.70 -9.82
C ARG A 2 28.85 -47.83 -10.40
N LYS A 3 28.09 -46.77 -10.72
CA LYS A 3 28.39 -45.61 -11.61
C LYS A 3 28.98 -46.03 -12.96
N LEU A 4 28.35 -45.60 -14.07
CA LEU A 4 28.63 -45.95 -15.49
C LEU A 4 28.18 -47.40 -15.83
N ILE A 5 27.76 -47.73 -17.06
CA ILE A 5 28.21 -47.27 -18.39
C ILE A 5 27.01 -47.09 -19.37
N LEU A 6 27.20 -46.28 -20.43
CA LEU A 6 26.33 -46.00 -21.61
C LEU A 6 25.03 -45.23 -21.32
N VAL A 7 24.83 -43.95 -21.66
CA VAL A 7 25.60 -42.95 -22.45
C VAL A 7 25.79 -43.25 -23.94
N LEU A 8 25.13 -42.42 -24.77
CA LEU A 8 25.24 -42.24 -26.23
C LEU A 8 24.76 -43.45 -27.07
N ILE A 9 24.05 -43.27 -28.19
CA ILE A 9 23.94 -42.12 -29.12
C ILE A 9 22.43 -41.83 -29.35
N LEU A 10 21.88 -40.71 -28.88
CA LEU A 10 21.77 -39.41 -29.57
C LEU A 10 20.97 -39.46 -30.90
N SER A 11 19.75 -38.91 -30.94
CA SER A 11 19.25 -38.10 -32.08
C SER A 11 17.80 -37.61 -31.96
N PHE A 12 17.64 -36.30 -32.16
CA PHE A 12 16.52 -35.57 -32.78
C PHE A 12 15.24 -35.32 -31.93
N LEU A 13 14.88 -34.08 -31.51
CA LEU A 13 14.66 -32.76 -32.19
C LEU A 13 13.15 -32.56 -32.53
N LEU A 14 12.50 -31.39 -32.51
CA LEU A 14 12.87 -29.94 -32.47
C LEU A 14 11.69 -29.14 -31.82
N ASN A 15 11.83 -27.88 -31.36
CA ASN A 15 12.05 -26.71 -32.24
C ASN A 15 12.48 -25.41 -31.53
N SER A 16 13.23 -24.54 -32.25
CA SER A 16 13.32 -23.06 -32.19
C SER A 16 13.44 -22.31 -30.83
N CYS A 17 14.28 -21.28 -30.62
CA CYS A 17 15.21 -20.52 -31.49
C CYS A 17 16.27 -19.82 -30.60
N SER A 18 17.57 -19.94 -30.87
CA SER A 18 18.46 -18.95 -31.54
C SER A 18 18.58 -17.58 -30.82
N LYS A 19 19.77 -17.01 -30.63
CA LYS A 19 20.99 -17.07 -31.47
C LYS A 19 22.30 -17.22 -30.70
N ASP A 20 23.29 -17.75 -31.42
CA ASP A 20 24.71 -17.87 -31.08
C ASP A 20 25.44 -16.51 -30.91
N GLU A 21 26.59 -16.48 -30.23
CA GLU A 21 27.89 -16.53 -30.94
C GLU A 21 29.11 -16.89 -30.07
N SER A 22 29.97 -17.75 -30.65
CA SER A 22 31.41 -17.96 -30.35
C SER A 22 31.90 -18.21 -28.90
N ASN A 23 31.86 -19.48 -28.48
CA ASN A 23 33.02 -20.39 -28.33
C ASN A 23 34.40 -19.83 -27.85
N LYS A 24 35.08 -20.64 -27.00
CA LYS A 24 36.37 -20.45 -26.26
C LYS A 24 36.15 -19.97 -24.81
N ASP A 25 36.72 -20.58 -23.77
CA ASP A 25 37.68 -21.71 -23.69
C ASP A 25 37.32 -22.69 -22.56
N LYS A 26 38.14 -23.75 -22.40
CA LYS A 26 38.05 -24.73 -21.30
C LYS A 26 38.07 -24.05 -19.92
N PRO A 27 37.57 -24.70 -18.85
CA PRO A 27 37.88 -24.23 -17.50
C PRO A 27 39.40 -24.17 -17.33
N GLU A 28 39.91 -22.96 -17.05
CA GLU A 28 41.29 -22.78 -16.60
C GLU A 28 41.52 -23.66 -15.37
N VAL A 29 42.72 -24.21 -15.26
CA VAL A 29 43.19 -24.70 -13.96
C VAL A 29 43.30 -23.46 -13.08
N GLU A 30 42.41 -23.32 -12.10
CA GLU A 30 42.43 -22.22 -11.14
C GLU A 30 43.80 -22.18 -10.45
N GLN A 31 44.66 -21.25 -10.88
CA GLN A 31 45.89 -20.96 -10.16
C GLN A 31 45.52 -20.43 -8.78
N GLN A 32 45.79 -21.25 -7.77
CA GLN A 32 45.85 -20.76 -6.40
C GLN A 32 46.95 -19.71 -6.33
N THR A 33 46.71 -18.63 -5.59
CA THR A 33 47.67 -17.55 -5.36
C THR A 33 48.96 -18.14 -4.74
N GLU A 34 50.03 -18.26 -5.52
CA GLU A 34 51.30 -18.82 -5.03
C GLU A 34 52.01 -17.81 -4.12
N ILE A 35 51.85 -17.99 -2.81
CA ILE A 35 52.64 -17.32 -1.78
C ILE A 35 54.07 -17.88 -1.79
N LYS A 36 55.08 -17.03 -1.63
CA LYS A 36 56.49 -17.42 -1.51
C LYS A 36 56.73 -18.16 -0.20
N GLU A 37 57.49 -19.26 -0.27
CA GLU A 37 57.78 -20.20 0.83
C GLU A 37 58.39 -19.55 2.10
N ASN A 38 58.98 -18.36 1.99
CA ASN A 38 59.51 -17.58 3.12
C ASN A 38 58.49 -16.62 3.77
N THR A 39 57.19 -16.75 3.46
CA THR A 39 56.11 -15.95 4.05
C THR A 39 55.48 -16.67 5.24
N VAL A 40 55.34 -15.98 6.37
CA VAL A 40 54.68 -16.49 7.59
C VAL A 40 53.43 -15.67 7.86
N VAL A 41 52.27 -16.33 7.89
CA VAL A 41 50.98 -15.70 8.23
C VAL A 41 50.75 -15.80 9.73
N ILE A 42 50.50 -14.66 10.36
CA ILE A 42 50.20 -14.49 11.79
C ILE A 42 48.71 -14.18 11.92
N ASN A 43 47.97 -14.99 12.67
CA ASN A 43 46.51 -14.94 12.73
C ASN A 43 46.03 -14.46 14.11
N ASP A 44 45.18 -13.43 14.12
CA ASP A 44 44.59 -12.79 15.30
C ASP A 44 43.75 -13.77 16.17
N GLU A 45 43.45 -14.97 15.68
CA GLU A 45 42.80 -16.01 16.49
C GLU A 45 43.68 -16.59 17.60
N ASN A 46 45.02 -16.49 17.49
CA ASN A 46 45.98 -17.02 18.48
C ASN A 46 47.20 -16.13 18.75
N SER A 47 47.20 -14.87 18.27
CA SER A 47 48.24 -13.88 18.51
C SER A 47 47.66 -12.51 18.89
N ASN A 48 48.42 -11.72 19.64
CA ASN A 48 48.10 -10.36 20.03
C ASN A 48 49.37 -9.47 20.01
N ILE A 49 49.39 -8.40 19.22
CA ILE A 49 50.45 -7.39 19.20
C ILE A 49 50.41 -6.62 20.52
N VAL A 50 51.54 -6.58 21.21
CA VAL A 50 51.76 -5.84 22.46
C VAL A 50 52.82 -4.74 22.32
N SER A 51 53.25 -4.44 21.10
CA SER A 51 54.08 -3.26 20.77
C SER A 51 53.38 -1.95 21.16
N THR A 52 54.15 -0.98 21.62
CA THR A 52 53.71 0.42 21.74
C THR A 52 53.72 1.12 20.37
N GLU A 53 53.11 2.31 20.27
CA GLU A 53 53.20 3.14 19.06
C GLU A 53 54.66 3.50 18.70
N GLU A 54 55.53 3.70 19.71
CA GLU A 54 56.94 3.96 19.51
C GLU A 54 57.66 2.74 18.93
N ASP A 55 57.41 1.53 19.46
CA ASP A 55 57.94 0.27 18.93
C ASP A 55 57.55 0.07 17.46
N LEU A 56 56.25 0.23 17.14
CA LEU A 56 55.74 0.10 15.77
C LEU A 56 56.35 1.13 14.81
N SER A 57 56.57 2.37 15.27
CA SER A 57 57.22 3.41 14.47
C SER A 57 58.69 3.10 14.15
N ASN A 58 59.37 2.39 15.06
CA ASN A 58 60.74 1.91 14.89
C ASN A 58 60.83 0.55 14.16
N GLY A 59 59.70 -0.01 13.71
CA GLY A 59 59.65 -1.30 13.01
C GLY A 59 59.75 -2.52 13.95
N VAL A 60 59.51 -2.36 15.25
CA VAL A 60 59.59 -3.41 16.26
C VAL A 60 58.20 -3.98 16.55
N TYR A 61 58.01 -5.26 16.26
CA TYR A 61 56.76 -6.00 16.47
C TYR A 61 56.96 -7.02 17.60
N ILE A 62 56.31 -6.77 18.74
CA ILE A 62 56.26 -7.69 19.88
C ILE A 62 54.89 -8.37 19.83
N ILE A 63 54.88 -9.66 19.53
CA ILE A 63 53.66 -10.45 19.30
C ILE A 63 53.58 -11.53 20.36
N GLU A 64 52.51 -11.50 21.16
CA GLU A 64 52.21 -12.48 22.20
C GLU A 64 51.27 -13.55 21.66
N PHE A 65 51.67 -14.82 21.74
CA PHE A 65 50.87 -15.95 21.25
C PHE A 65 50.18 -16.70 22.40
N SER A 66 48.99 -17.22 22.13
CA SER A 66 48.19 -18.01 23.09
C SER A 66 48.27 -19.52 22.86
N GLY A 67 49.27 -19.99 22.10
CA GLY A 67 49.45 -21.39 21.70
C GLY A 67 50.88 -21.66 21.20
N ASP A 68 51.05 -22.67 20.35
CA ASP A 68 52.35 -22.99 19.74
C ASP A 68 52.91 -21.79 18.94
N LEU A 69 54.20 -21.51 19.12
CA LEU A 69 54.88 -20.40 18.46
C LEU A 69 55.18 -20.75 16.98
N PRO A 70 54.92 -19.85 16.03
CA PRO A 70 55.31 -20.05 14.63
C PRO A 70 56.83 -20.02 14.48
N GLU A 71 57.37 -20.83 13.57
CA GLU A 71 58.77 -20.72 13.14
C GLU A 71 58.93 -19.46 12.28
N ILE A 72 59.65 -18.47 12.82
CA ILE A 72 59.98 -17.21 12.15
C ILE A 72 61.50 -17.03 12.16
N PHE A 73 62.08 -16.77 10.98
CA PHE A 73 63.52 -16.59 10.77
C PHE A 73 63.84 -15.24 10.12
N GLU A 74 65.10 -14.82 10.17
CA GLU A 74 65.59 -13.66 9.40
C GLU A 74 65.27 -13.83 7.91
N ASN A 75 64.91 -12.72 7.24
CA ASN A 75 64.40 -12.67 5.87
C ASN A 75 63.04 -13.37 5.62
N ASN A 76 62.35 -13.86 6.66
CA ASN A 76 60.94 -14.20 6.51
C ASN A 76 60.11 -12.92 6.30
N ILE A 77 59.02 -13.07 5.56
CA ILE A 77 58.02 -12.04 5.34
C ILE A 77 56.84 -12.35 6.25
N ILE A 78 56.70 -11.60 7.33
CA ILE A 78 55.57 -11.77 8.24
C ILE A 78 54.40 -10.92 7.74
N ILE A 79 53.21 -11.51 7.77
CA ILE A 79 51.96 -10.82 7.49
C ILE A 79 50.95 -11.14 8.58
N GLY A 80 50.29 -10.14 9.14
CA GLY A 80 49.25 -10.33 10.14
C GLY A 80 48.09 -9.37 10.00
N SER A 81 46.92 -9.80 10.47
CA SER A 81 45.63 -9.10 10.32
C SER A 81 45.34 -8.06 11.41
N GLU A 82 46.08 -8.10 12.51
CA GLU A 82 45.77 -7.34 13.72
C GLU A 82 45.98 -5.82 13.56
N GLY A 83 45.04 -5.01 14.08
CA GLY A 83 45.03 -3.56 13.92
C GLY A 83 44.62 -3.14 12.50
N GLU A 84 45.42 -2.28 11.85
CA GLU A 84 45.34 -2.05 10.39
C GLU A 84 46.14 -3.11 9.59
N GLY A 85 46.56 -4.20 10.26
CA GLY A 85 47.47 -5.24 9.83
C GLY A 85 48.88 -4.76 9.48
N PHE A 86 49.76 -5.72 9.22
CA PHE A 86 51.17 -5.44 8.92
C PHE A 86 51.73 -6.40 7.87
N LEU A 87 52.64 -5.89 7.04
CA LEU A 87 53.45 -6.67 6.10
C LEU A 87 54.91 -6.22 6.25
N ARG A 88 55.74 -7.11 6.78
CA ARG A 88 57.08 -6.77 7.26
C ARG A 88 58.09 -7.85 6.89
N LYS A 89 59.33 -7.42 6.62
CA LYS A 89 60.46 -8.34 6.44
C LYS A 89 61.25 -8.39 7.74
N VAL A 90 61.43 -9.58 8.28
CA VAL A 90 62.18 -9.81 9.53
C VAL A 90 63.66 -9.55 9.30
N ILE A 91 64.23 -8.61 10.06
CA ILE A 91 65.67 -8.34 10.14
C ILE A 91 66.28 -9.25 11.20
N SER A 92 65.69 -9.26 12.40
CA SER A 92 66.11 -10.08 13.53
C SER A 92 64.89 -10.60 14.30
N VAL A 93 65.05 -11.71 15.01
CA VAL A 93 64.01 -12.36 15.82
C VAL A 93 64.56 -12.72 17.19
N THR A 94 63.83 -12.35 18.24
CA THR A 94 64.11 -12.72 19.64
C THR A 94 62.84 -13.27 20.28
N THR A 95 62.91 -14.48 20.81
CA THR A 95 61.77 -15.17 21.42
C THR A 95 61.97 -15.28 22.93
N GLU A 96 61.00 -14.79 23.72
CA GLU A 96 60.99 -14.91 25.17
C GLU A 96 59.61 -15.41 25.64
N ASN A 97 59.58 -16.57 26.30
CA ASN A 97 58.36 -17.26 26.72
C ASN A 97 57.36 -17.44 25.56
N ASN A 98 56.20 -16.79 25.61
CA ASN A 98 55.15 -16.81 24.59
C ASN A 98 55.18 -15.57 23.67
N LYS A 99 56.24 -14.74 23.74
CA LYS A 99 56.38 -13.52 22.94
C LYS A 99 57.50 -13.64 21.93
N ILE A 100 57.23 -13.21 20.70
CA ILE A 100 58.23 -13.04 19.65
C ILE A 100 58.40 -11.55 19.41
N THR A 101 59.62 -11.05 19.60
CA THR A 101 60.03 -9.68 19.24
C THR A 101 60.75 -9.74 17.89
N LEU A 102 60.29 -8.92 16.95
CA LEU A 102 60.74 -8.90 15.57
C LEU A 102 61.18 -7.48 15.23
N GLU A 103 62.47 -7.28 14.94
CA GLU A 103 62.93 -6.06 14.28
C GLU A 103 62.69 -6.22 12.78
N THR A 104 62.06 -5.23 12.15
CA THR A 104 61.58 -5.39 10.77
C THR A 104 61.82 -4.19 9.87
N THR A 105 61.96 -4.45 8.56
CA THR A 105 61.74 -3.42 7.54
C THR A 105 60.33 -3.55 6.94
N GLN A 106 59.89 -2.52 6.21
CA GLN A 106 58.80 -2.65 5.25
C GLN A 106 59.07 -3.83 4.29
N ALA A 107 58.03 -4.61 3.99
CA ALA A 107 57.99 -5.55 2.88
C ALA A 107 56.94 -5.09 1.86
N ASN A 108 57.03 -5.62 0.64
CA ASN A 108 56.14 -5.32 -0.48
C ASN A 108 55.30 -6.55 -0.88
N LEU A 109 54.27 -6.37 -1.71
CA LEU A 109 53.48 -7.49 -2.25
C LEU A 109 54.32 -8.44 -3.12
N GLU A 110 55.33 -7.90 -3.79
CA GLU A 110 56.36 -8.66 -4.49
C GLU A 110 57.14 -9.60 -3.57
N ASP A 111 57.28 -9.31 -2.28
CA ASP A 111 57.95 -10.20 -1.32
C ASP A 111 57.05 -11.36 -0.89
N VAL A 112 55.73 -11.28 -1.13
CA VAL A 112 54.72 -12.27 -0.71
C VAL A 112 54.31 -13.19 -1.85
N PHE A 113 54.06 -12.67 -3.06
CA PHE A 113 53.42 -13.44 -4.15
C PHE A 113 54.37 -13.74 -5.32
N ARG A 114 54.11 -14.84 -6.04
CA ARG A 114 54.71 -15.16 -7.35
C ARG A 114 53.84 -14.69 -8.53
N THR A 115 52.54 -14.94 -8.44
CA THR A 115 51.47 -14.35 -9.29
C THR A 115 50.23 -14.16 -8.41
N ALA A 116 49.39 -13.19 -8.74
CA ALA A 116 48.21 -12.86 -7.94
C ALA A 116 46.98 -12.53 -8.80
N LYS A 117 46.11 -13.53 -8.98
CA LYS A 117 44.72 -13.34 -9.40
C LYS A 117 43.86 -13.03 -8.17
N ILE A 118 43.11 -11.94 -8.24
CA ILE A 118 42.32 -11.38 -7.15
C ILE A 118 40.92 -11.12 -7.68
N GLU A 119 39.92 -11.85 -7.20
CA GLU A 119 38.53 -11.70 -7.64
C GLU A 119 37.60 -11.70 -6.43
N PHE A 120 36.77 -10.67 -6.31
CA PHE A 120 35.73 -10.60 -5.29
C PHE A 120 34.51 -9.81 -5.78
N THR A 121 33.38 -10.08 -5.14
CA THR A 121 32.15 -9.30 -5.25
C THR A 121 31.73 -8.93 -3.84
N THR A 122 31.48 -7.65 -3.59
CA THR A 122 30.88 -7.21 -2.32
C THR A 122 29.42 -6.92 -2.57
N ASP A 123 28.57 -7.85 -2.13
CA ASP A 123 27.18 -7.58 -1.87
C ASP A 123 27.09 -7.01 -0.43
N LEU A 124 26.66 -5.76 -0.28
CA LEU A 124 26.48 -5.14 1.03
C LEU A 124 25.16 -5.57 1.70
N SER A 125 24.31 -6.29 0.98
CA SER A 125 22.90 -6.48 1.29
C SER A 125 22.59 -7.64 2.23
N ASN A 126 23.42 -8.69 2.38
CA ASN A 126 22.97 -9.82 3.22
C ASN A 126 23.99 -10.75 3.90
N ASN A 127 23.50 -11.31 5.02
CA ASN A 127 24.07 -12.44 5.76
C ASN A 127 23.91 -13.77 4.98
N SER A 128 24.47 -13.89 3.77
CA SER A 128 24.64 -15.21 3.14
C SER A 128 25.74 -15.25 2.09
N SER A 129 26.80 -16.00 2.41
CA SER A 129 27.92 -16.32 1.52
C SER A 129 27.48 -17.00 0.22
N LYS A 130 27.78 -16.41 -0.94
CA LYS A 130 28.04 -17.12 -2.20
C LYS A 130 29.12 -16.42 -3.05
N SER A 131 30.39 -16.60 -2.65
CA SER A 131 31.46 -16.78 -3.64
C SER A 131 31.86 -18.26 -3.65
N SER A 132 32.21 -18.79 -4.81
CA SER A 132 32.53 -20.20 -4.98
C SER A 132 33.97 -20.52 -4.55
N ASN A 133 34.11 -21.58 -3.74
CA ASN A 133 35.32 -22.37 -3.53
C ASN A 133 36.58 -21.67 -2.96
N THR A 134 36.52 -21.31 -1.68
CA THR A 134 37.35 -21.98 -0.66
C THR A 134 36.73 -21.79 0.72
N LYS A 135 36.68 -22.86 1.54
CA LYS A 135 36.06 -22.78 2.87
C LYS A 135 37.02 -22.13 3.87
N PHE A 136 36.80 -20.86 4.19
CA PHE A 136 37.35 -20.21 5.38
C PHE A 136 36.20 -19.76 6.29
N SER A 137 36.33 -20.04 7.59
CA SER A 137 35.29 -19.74 8.60
C SER A 137 35.33 -18.27 9.01
N SER A 138 34.37 -17.48 8.54
CA SER A 138 34.26 -16.07 8.91
C SER A 138 33.68 -15.88 10.32
N ARG A 139 34.46 -15.23 11.20
CA ARG A 139 33.92 -14.63 12.42
C ARG A 139 33.15 -13.35 12.07
N LYS A 140 32.08 -13.05 12.82
CA LYS A 140 31.29 -11.83 12.65
C LYS A 140 32.09 -10.59 13.07
N VAL A 141 32.01 -9.51 12.30
CA VAL A 141 32.55 -8.19 12.67
C VAL A 141 31.45 -7.14 12.45
N ASN A 142 31.07 -6.44 13.51
CA ASN A 142 30.09 -5.35 13.51
C ASN A 142 30.70 -4.13 14.21
N TYR A 143 30.94 -3.05 13.47
CA TYR A 143 31.16 -1.72 14.03
C TYR A 143 30.53 -0.68 13.08
N LEU A 144 29.76 0.26 13.64
CA LEU A 144 29.08 1.35 12.93
C LEU A 144 29.36 2.67 13.64
N ALA A 145 29.53 3.74 12.86
CA ALA A 145 29.54 5.11 13.36
C ALA A 145 28.10 5.66 13.47
N LYS A 146 27.91 6.73 14.26
CA LYS A 146 26.61 7.40 14.41
C LYS A 146 26.16 8.07 13.10
N GLY A 147 24.90 7.87 12.73
CA GLY A 147 24.23 8.62 11.64
C GLY A 147 24.03 7.85 10.33
N VAL A 148 24.29 6.53 10.30
CA VAL A 148 24.20 5.71 9.08
C VAL A 148 23.40 4.45 9.33
N GLY A 149 22.38 4.21 8.52
CA GLY A 149 21.71 2.92 8.44
C GLY A 149 22.49 1.97 7.53
N LEU A 150 22.76 0.75 8.01
CA LEU A 150 23.04 -0.40 7.14
C LEU A 150 21.77 -1.22 7.05
N THR A 151 21.14 -1.21 5.87
CA THR A 151 20.00 -2.06 5.56
C THR A 151 20.46 -3.38 4.95
N ASN A 152 19.53 -4.31 4.77
CA ASN A 152 19.76 -5.51 3.94
C ASN A 152 19.81 -5.19 2.43
N GLU A 153 20.16 -3.96 2.04
CA GLU A 153 20.12 -3.50 0.64
C GLU A 153 21.23 -2.49 0.30
N GLY A 154 21.80 -1.77 1.28
CA GLY A 154 22.89 -0.83 1.02
C GLY A 154 23.19 0.11 2.19
N PHE A 155 23.66 1.31 1.85
CA PHE A 155 23.79 2.44 2.77
C PHE A 155 22.51 3.28 2.74
N GLU A 156 22.00 3.60 3.92
CA GLU A 156 20.85 4.49 4.11
C GLU A 156 21.31 5.73 4.89
N PHE A 157 21.07 6.90 4.29
CA PHE A 157 21.39 8.21 4.85
C PHE A 157 20.08 8.95 5.10
N ASP A 158 19.73 9.16 6.37
CA ASP A 158 18.65 10.08 6.77
C ASP A 158 19.27 11.44 7.09
N PHE A 159 18.80 12.47 6.39
CA PHE A 159 19.16 13.87 6.56
C PHE A 159 17.91 14.75 6.66
N SER A 160 16.81 14.19 7.14
CA SER A 160 15.57 14.92 7.46
C SER A 160 15.82 15.96 8.56
N ASN A 161 15.18 17.12 8.43
CA ASN A 161 15.39 18.32 9.27
C ASN A 161 16.84 18.86 9.26
N THR A 162 17.61 18.63 8.19
CA THR A 162 18.98 19.17 8.08
C THR A 162 18.98 20.60 7.54
N ILE A 163 19.43 21.54 8.37
CA ILE A 163 19.69 22.93 7.96
C ILE A 163 20.97 22.98 7.13
N LEU A 164 20.85 23.32 5.85
CA LEU A 164 22.00 23.50 4.95
C LEU A 164 22.63 24.89 5.13
N TYR A 165 21.81 25.91 5.40
CA TYR A 165 22.24 27.28 5.60
C TYR A 165 21.25 28.06 6.46
N GLU A 166 21.73 28.86 7.40
CA GLU A 166 20.91 29.80 8.17
C GLU A 166 21.71 31.07 8.46
N ALA A 167 21.24 32.23 7.96
CA ALA A 167 21.83 33.52 8.28
C ALA A 167 20.80 34.66 8.16
N GLY A 168 20.52 35.32 9.29
CA GLY A 168 19.52 36.38 9.35
C GLY A 168 18.13 35.84 9.02
N ASP A 169 17.52 36.38 7.97
CA ASP A 169 16.18 35.98 7.52
C ASP A 169 16.21 34.85 6.46
N LEU A 170 17.40 34.38 6.05
CA LEU A 170 17.55 33.30 5.06
C LEU A 170 17.75 31.96 5.78
N LYS A 171 16.87 30.99 5.51
CA LYS A 171 17.00 29.60 6.00
C LYS A 171 16.80 28.61 4.86
N PHE A 172 17.79 27.77 4.58
CA PHE A 172 17.69 26.59 3.72
C PHE A 172 17.70 25.33 4.58
N GLU A 173 16.67 24.50 4.43
CA GLU A 173 16.44 23.30 5.22
C GLU A 173 15.93 22.17 4.34
N ILE A 174 16.47 20.96 4.54
CA ILE A 174 15.84 19.72 4.08
C ILE A 174 14.86 19.31 5.17
N LYS A 175 13.54 19.38 4.91
CA LYS A 175 12.51 19.02 5.91
C LYS A 175 12.44 17.51 6.11
N ASP A 176 12.49 16.79 5.00
CA ASP A 176 12.36 15.35 4.89
C ASP A 176 13.32 14.93 3.77
N GLY A 177 14.19 13.96 4.03
CA GLY A 177 15.35 13.74 3.17
C GLY A 177 16.04 12.42 3.44
N SER A 178 16.00 11.53 2.46
CA SER A 178 16.75 10.28 2.50
C SER A 178 17.51 10.05 1.20
N ALA A 179 18.66 9.38 1.32
CA ALA A 179 19.34 8.79 0.19
C ALA A 179 19.65 7.32 0.49
N VAL A 180 19.32 6.43 -0.44
CA VAL A 180 19.63 5.00 -0.34
C VAL A 180 20.55 4.61 -1.48
N PHE A 181 21.78 4.20 -1.17
CA PHE A 181 22.77 3.77 -2.15
C PHE A 181 23.03 2.26 -2.01
N LYS A 182 22.72 1.50 -3.07
CA LYS A 182 22.73 0.03 -3.10
C LYS A 182 23.82 -0.52 -4.05
N PRO A 183 25.13 -0.36 -3.75
CA PRO A 183 26.18 -0.74 -4.69
C PRO A 183 26.48 -2.25 -4.67
N ASN A 184 26.53 -2.84 -5.86
CA ASN A 184 27.17 -4.14 -6.06
C ASN A 184 28.55 -3.93 -6.67
N PHE A 185 29.59 -3.96 -5.83
CA PHE A 185 30.97 -3.81 -6.28
C PHE A 185 31.55 -5.14 -6.74
N PHE A 186 32.12 -5.16 -7.93
CA PHE A 186 32.88 -6.27 -8.51
C PHE A 186 34.30 -5.79 -8.76
N PHE A 187 35.28 -6.56 -8.29
CA PHE A 187 36.69 -6.31 -8.59
C PHE A 187 37.34 -7.61 -9.02
N ARG A 188 38.03 -7.56 -10.16
CA ARG A 188 38.86 -8.65 -10.67
C ARG A 188 40.17 -8.07 -11.17
N GLY A 189 41.29 -8.56 -10.67
CA GLY A 189 42.62 -8.17 -11.12
C GLY A 189 43.52 -9.39 -11.30
N ASP A 190 44.51 -9.26 -12.17
CA ASP A 190 45.59 -10.23 -12.31
C ASP A 190 46.93 -9.52 -12.44
N TYR A 191 47.86 -9.90 -11.58
CA TYR A 191 49.19 -9.31 -11.47
C TYR A 191 50.26 -10.40 -11.58
N ASP A 192 51.18 -10.21 -12.51
CA ASP A 192 52.31 -11.08 -12.79
C ASP A 192 53.62 -10.40 -12.37
N PHE A 193 54.49 -11.14 -11.70
CA PHE A 193 55.76 -10.60 -11.20
C PHE A 193 56.75 -10.19 -12.30
N PHE A 194 56.67 -10.79 -13.49
CA PHE A 194 57.57 -10.49 -14.62
C PHE A 194 56.94 -9.58 -15.67
N GLU A 195 55.63 -9.69 -15.88
CA GLU A 195 54.89 -8.91 -16.90
C GLU A 195 54.14 -7.70 -16.31
N GLY A 196 54.07 -7.60 -14.98
CA GLY A 196 53.34 -6.55 -14.26
C GLY A 196 51.83 -6.79 -14.23
N LEU A 197 51.07 -5.70 -14.13
CA LEU A 197 49.60 -5.77 -14.10
C LEU A 197 49.05 -6.16 -15.47
N LYS A 198 48.39 -7.32 -15.57
CA LYS A 198 47.82 -7.86 -16.83
C LYS A 198 46.48 -7.22 -17.16
N PHE A 199 45.56 -7.25 -16.19
CA PHE A 199 44.28 -6.56 -16.28
C PHE A 199 43.75 -6.17 -14.90
N ILE A 200 42.89 -5.15 -14.86
CA ILE A 200 41.96 -4.87 -13.76
C ILE A 200 40.60 -4.60 -14.39
N ASP A 201 39.56 -5.23 -13.88
CA ASP A 201 38.16 -4.90 -14.12
C ASP A 201 37.53 -4.54 -12.78
N PHE A 202 37.13 -3.27 -12.64
CA PHE A 202 36.32 -2.82 -11.52
C PHE A 202 34.96 -2.38 -12.08
N SER A 203 33.87 -2.86 -11.46
CA SER A 203 32.53 -2.42 -11.84
C SER A 203 31.58 -2.28 -10.66
N VAL A 204 30.68 -1.32 -10.78
CA VAL A 204 29.49 -1.09 -9.95
C VAL A 204 28.32 -1.45 -10.85
N LYS A 205 27.52 -2.48 -10.52
CA LYS A 205 26.42 -2.93 -11.41
C LYS A 205 25.08 -2.92 -10.71
N ASN A 206 24.01 -2.69 -11.48
CA ASN A 206 22.61 -2.73 -11.03
C ASN A 206 22.40 -2.00 -9.70
N SER A 207 23.06 -0.86 -9.53
CA SER A 207 23.13 -0.18 -8.24
C SER A 207 22.05 0.89 -8.21
N LYS A 208 21.13 0.78 -7.25
CA LYS A 208 20.10 1.79 -7.05
C LYS A 208 20.68 2.96 -6.28
N LEU A 209 20.44 4.17 -6.76
CA LEU A 209 20.44 5.36 -5.93
C LEU A 209 19.01 5.91 -5.95
N GLU A 210 18.45 6.11 -4.77
CA GLU A 210 17.13 6.67 -4.53
C GLU A 210 17.32 7.90 -3.66
N ILE A 211 16.81 9.05 -4.12
CA ILE A 211 16.81 10.30 -3.36
C ILE A 211 15.36 10.77 -3.28
N ASP A 212 14.79 10.75 -2.08
CA ASP A 212 13.58 11.51 -1.75
C ASP A 212 14.00 12.72 -0.94
N THR A 213 13.60 13.92 -1.35
CA THR A 213 13.93 15.16 -0.65
C THR A 213 12.82 16.19 -0.77
N ASN A 214 12.40 16.75 0.37
CA ASN A 214 11.58 17.95 0.46
C ASN A 214 12.46 19.14 0.91
N LEU A 215 12.69 20.07 -0.02
CA LEU A 215 13.48 21.28 0.20
C LEU A 215 12.58 22.41 0.70
N PHE A 216 13.05 23.15 1.70
CA PHE A 216 12.46 24.39 2.18
C PHE A 216 13.48 25.52 2.12
N LEU A 217 13.05 26.66 1.58
CA LEU A 217 13.82 27.89 1.62
C LEU A 217 12.89 29.08 1.82
N SER A 218 13.30 29.97 2.73
CA SER A 218 12.59 31.22 3.03
C SER A 218 13.57 32.40 3.04
N ALA A 219 13.17 33.56 2.52
CA ALA A 219 13.82 34.84 2.81
C ALA A 219 12.86 36.03 2.80
N SER A 220 13.15 37.01 3.66
CA SER A 220 12.38 38.27 3.79
C SER A 220 12.59 39.29 2.66
N LYS A 221 13.58 39.08 1.78
CA LYS A 221 14.04 40.03 0.76
C LYS A 221 14.94 39.34 -0.27
N GLY A 222 15.24 40.02 -1.37
CA GLY A 222 16.23 39.56 -2.35
C GLY A 222 17.62 39.38 -1.76
N ILE A 223 18.24 38.23 -2.04
CA ILE A 223 19.55 37.78 -1.54
C ILE A 223 20.27 37.01 -2.65
N ASN A 224 21.53 37.33 -2.88
CA ASN A 224 22.44 36.50 -3.68
C ASN A 224 23.33 35.68 -2.73
N LEU A 225 23.14 34.37 -2.73
CA LEU A 225 23.88 33.40 -1.94
C LEU A 225 25.00 32.79 -2.81
N PRO A 226 26.27 33.15 -2.59
CA PRO A 226 27.37 32.56 -3.35
C PRO A 226 27.47 31.07 -3.06
N LYS A 227 27.96 30.31 -4.05
CA LYS A 227 28.16 28.86 -3.94
C LYS A 227 28.86 28.49 -2.62
N PHE A 228 28.19 27.70 -1.80
CA PHE A 228 28.75 27.09 -0.60
C PHE A 228 28.66 25.57 -0.65
N SER A 229 29.36 24.88 0.25
CA SER A 229 29.38 23.42 0.36
C SER A 229 29.29 23.01 1.83
N THR A 230 28.56 21.92 2.10
CA THR A 230 28.45 21.30 3.44
C THR A 230 28.41 19.77 3.32
N THR A 231 29.09 19.08 4.24
CA THR A 231 29.11 17.61 4.29
C THR A 231 27.96 17.13 5.15
N LEU A 232 27.03 16.36 4.58
CA LEU A 232 25.89 15.78 5.29
C LEU A 232 26.26 14.45 5.96
N ALA A 233 27.16 13.67 5.33
CA ALA A 233 27.72 12.45 5.90
C ALA A 233 29.16 12.23 5.41
N ASP A 234 30.02 11.69 6.28
CA ASP A 234 31.36 11.17 5.95
C ASP A 234 31.56 9.88 6.76
N VAL A 235 31.71 8.76 6.05
CA VAL A 235 31.49 7.42 6.62
C VAL A 235 32.53 6.43 6.11
N ASP A 236 33.29 5.83 7.01
CA ASP A 236 34.21 4.73 6.70
C ASP A 236 33.62 3.37 7.09
N LYS A 237 33.55 2.44 6.14
CA LYS A 237 33.24 1.02 6.38
C LYS A 237 34.44 0.16 5.98
N LYS A 238 35.04 -0.54 6.96
CA LYS A 238 36.13 -1.52 6.73
C LYS A 238 35.55 -2.93 6.58
N ILE A 239 36.07 -3.69 5.60
CA ILE A 239 35.72 -5.08 5.34
C ILE A 239 37.01 -5.88 5.28
N ASN A 240 37.21 -6.79 6.23
CA ASN A 240 38.37 -7.67 6.28
C ASN A 240 38.04 -9.00 5.59
N LEU A 241 38.90 -9.45 4.67
CA LEU A 241 38.78 -10.66 3.86
C LEU A 241 40.05 -11.51 3.97
N ILE A 242 40.01 -12.77 3.52
CA ILE A 242 41.20 -13.61 3.36
C ILE A 242 41.23 -14.18 1.94
N LEU A 243 42.28 -13.83 1.17
CA LEU A 243 42.49 -14.26 -0.21
C LEU A 243 43.79 -15.08 -0.30
N GLY A 244 43.67 -16.37 -0.59
CA GLY A 244 44.82 -17.27 -0.70
C GLY A 244 45.62 -17.51 0.60
N GLY A 245 45.08 -17.12 1.76
CA GLY A 245 45.78 -17.13 3.05
C GLY A 245 46.43 -15.79 3.42
N VAL A 246 46.50 -14.83 2.49
CA VAL A 246 46.83 -13.43 2.80
C VAL A 246 45.53 -12.70 3.14
N PRO A 247 45.42 -12.07 4.31
CA PRO A 247 44.23 -11.30 4.62
C PRO A 247 44.29 -9.89 3.96
N VAL A 248 43.14 -9.24 3.75
CA VAL A 248 42.97 -8.03 2.91
C VAL A 248 41.92 -7.10 3.51
N VAL A 249 42.11 -5.78 3.46
CA VAL A 249 41.14 -4.78 3.95
C VAL A 249 40.59 -3.97 2.79
N ILE A 250 39.27 -3.98 2.61
CA ILE A 250 38.55 -3.01 1.79
C ILE A 250 38.07 -1.88 2.71
N ILE A 251 38.37 -0.62 2.39
CA ILE A 251 37.80 0.54 3.09
C ILE A 251 36.94 1.31 2.10
N ILE A 252 35.62 1.24 2.34
CA ILE A 252 34.61 2.04 1.65
C ILE A 252 34.42 3.32 2.47
N ASN A 253 35.09 4.40 2.08
CA ASN A 253 34.72 5.75 2.50
C ASN A 253 33.51 6.18 1.66
N THR A 254 32.53 6.88 2.24
CA THR A 254 31.41 7.48 1.50
C THR A 254 31.12 8.85 2.08
N VAL A 255 31.26 9.86 1.23
CA VAL A 255 31.01 11.27 1.57
C VAL A 255 29.79 11.76 0.79
N LEU A 256 28.77 12.22 1.49
CA LEU A 256 27.62 12.94 0.94
C LEU A 256 27.82 14.43 1.21
N VAL A 257 27.91 15.21 0.14
CA VAL A 257 28.13 16.66 0.15
C VAL A 257 26.97 17.35 -0.55
N ALA A 258 26.38 18.36 0.08
CA ALA A 258 25.50 19.31 -0.59
C ALA A 258 26.30 20.56 -0.98
N GLU A 259 26.20 20.98 -2.25
CA GLU A 259 26.66 22.28 -2.71
C GLU A 259 25.45 23.11 -3.15
N LEU A 260 25.42 24.40 -2.81
CA LEU A 260 24.23 25.23 -3.02
C LEU A 260 24.60 26.66 -3.40
N GLU A 261 23.92 27.16 -4.42
CA GLU A 261 23.99 28.52 -4.96
C GLU A 261 22.55 28.99 -5.22
N ALA A 262 22.19 30.18 -4.76
CA ALA A 262 20.82 30.69 -4.90
C ALA A 262 20.83 32.20 -5.18
N ASN A 263 20.03 32.63 -6.16
CA ASN A 263 19.84 34.04 -6.46
C ASN A 263 18.35 34.39 -6.39
N ILE A 264 18.03 35.26 -5.44
CA ILE A 264 16.68 35.60 -5.03
C ILE A 264 16.50 37.10 -5.25
N ASP A 265 15.45 37.49 -5.99
CA ASP A 265 15.21 38.89 -6.32
C ASP A 265 14.24 39.61 -5.35
N SER A 266 13.38 38.86 -4.63
CA SER A 266 12.37 39.43 -3.71
C SER A 266 12.14 38.57 -2.45
N SER A 267 11.18 38.93 -1.60
CA SER A 267 10.78 38.07 -0.46
C SER A 267 10.09 36.80 -0.97
N PHE A 268 10.43 35.64 -0.42
CA PHE A 268 9.84 34.38 -0.84
C PHE A 268 9.80 33.34 0.27
N ASP A 269 8.85 32.42 0.12
CA ASP A 269 8.81 31.12 0.79
C ASP A 269 8.53 30.07 -0.30
N PHE A 270 9.28 28.97 -0.32
CA PHE A 270 8.85 27.78 -1.06
C PHE A 270 9.09 26.47 -0.31
N THR A 271 8.24 25.49 -0.59
CA THR A 271 8.52 24.07 -0.35
C THR A 271 8.32 23.30 -1.66
N THR A 272 9.29 22.47 -2.02
CA THR A 272 9.25 21.57 -3.19
C THR A 272 9.81 20.22 -2.81
N GLY A 273 9.57 19.19 -3.62
CA GLY A 273 10.28 17.93 -3.47
C GLY A 273 10.37 17.11 -4.74
N PHE A 274 11.18 16.07 -4.70
CA PHE A 274 11.35 15.12 -5.79
C PHE A 274 11.71 13.74 -5.25
N ILE A 275 11.34 12.71 -6.00
CA ILE A 275 11.86 11.35 -5.88
C ILE A 275 12.65 11.07 -7.15
N ASN A 276 13.92 10.68 -7.00
CA ASN A 276 14.80 10.39 -8.13
C ASN A 276 15.37 8.98 -7.98
N ASP A 277 15.03 8.13 -8.93
CA ASP A 277 15.34 6.71 -8.97
C ASP A 277 16.30 6.39 -10.11
N TYR A 278 17.49 5.89 -9.77
CA TYR A 278 18.50 5.52 -10.76
C TYR A 278 18.78 4.03 -10.74
N ASN A 279 18.86 3.41 -11.92
CA ASN A 279 19.62 2.16 -12.08
C ASN A 279 20.96 2.49 -12.74
N LEU A 280 22.04 2.42 -11.96
CA LEU A 280 23.40 2.71 -12.40
C LEU A 280 24.21 1.43 -12.62
N SER A 281 24.87 1.33 -13.77
CA SER A 281 25.99 0.41 -13.99
C SER A 281 27.18 1.16 -14.58
N THR A 282 28.35 1.07 -13.96
CA THR A 282 29.61 1.61 -14.47
C THR A 282 30.74 0.59 -14.33
N SER A 283 31.64 0.53 -15.31
CA SER A 283 32.83 -0.30 -15.26
C SER A 283 34.06 0.41 -15.83
N ALA A 284 35.22 0.13 -15.25
CA ALA A 284 36.52 0.52 -15.75
C ALA A 284 37.40 -0.73 -15.88
N LYS A 285 37.84 -1.02 -17.11
CA LYS A 285 38.67 -2.17 -17.44
C LYS A 285 40.00 -1.73 -18.04
N TYR A 286 41.09 -2.00 -17.34
CA TYR A 286 42.46 -1.97 -17.85
C TYR A 286 42.82 -3.33 -18.42
N GLU A 287 43.34 -3.36 -19.64
CA GLU A 287 43.85 -4.58 -20.28
C GLU A 287 44.88 -4.19 -21.34
N ASN A 288 46.01 -4.89 -21.40
CA ASN A 288 47.06 -4.66 -22.41
C ASN A 288 47.51 -3.18 -22.51
N GLY A 289 47.73 -2.52 -21.37
CA GLY A 289 48.23 -1.14 -21.32
C GLY A 289 47.19 -0.04 -21.57
N ASN A 290 45.92 -0.39 -21.78
CA ASN A 290 44.87 0.57 -22.14
C ASN A 290 43.68 0.52 -21.18
N TRP A 291 43.13 1.69 -20.84
CA TRP A 291 41.87 1.80 -20.11
C TRP A 291 40.67 1.93 -21.04
N SER A 292 39.69 1.07 -20.80
CA SER A 292 38.34 1.13 -21.37
C SER A 292 37.34 1.31 -20.24
N GLY A 293 36.16 1.84 -20.56
CA GLY A 293 35.08 1.97 -19.58
C GLY A 293 33.73 1.82 -20.26
N ASN A 294 32.75 1.33 -19.51
CA ASN A 294 31.36 1.22 -19.93
C ASN A 294 30.45 1.86 -18.88
N PHE A 295 29.29 2.32 -19.33
CA PHE A 295 28.31 3.04 -18.54
C PHE A 295 26.92 2.73 -19.09
N ASP A 296 25.98 2.47 -18.18
CA ASP A 296 24.56 2.34 -18.46
C ASP A 296 23.80 2.98 -17.30
N LEU A 297 22.76 3.74 -17.62
CA LEU A 297 21.99 4.55 -16.70
C LEU A 297 20.56 4.70 -17.20
N SER A 298 19.60 4.34 -16.36
CA SER A 298 18.20 4.73 -16.53
C SER A 298 17.74 5.55 -15.32
N PRO A 299 17.51 6.88 -15.48
CA PRO A 299 16.89 7.71 -14.46
C PRO A 299 15.36 7.65 -14.55
N THR A 300 14.69 7.75 -13.41
CA THR A 300 13.24 7.99 -13.29
C THR A 300 13.05 9.11 -12.29
N LEU A 301 12.61 10.29 -12.76
CA LEU A 301 12.41 11.47 -11.91
C LEU A 301 10.91 11.73 -11.72
N THR A 302 10.47 11.75 -10.47
CA THR A 302 9.09 12.07 -10.08
C THR A 302 9.08 13.35 -9.26
N SER A 303 8.45 14.42 -9.76
CA SER A 303 8.29 15.67 -9.01
C SER A 303 7.18 15.57 -7.97
N LYS A 304 7.35 16.24 -6.83
CA LYS A 304 6.26 16.50 -5.86
C LYS A 304 5.66 17.89 -6.11
N PRO A 305 4.40 18.15 -5.71
CA PRO A 305 3.79 19.47 -5.86
C PRO A 305 4.60 20.58 -5.18
N VAL A 306 4.53 21.78 -5.74
CA VAL A 306 5.32 22.93 -5.32
C VAL A 306 4.42 24.03 -4.78
N ASP A 307 4.68 24.48 -3.55
CA ASP A 307 4.05 25.67 -2.95
C ASP A 307 5.08 26.81 -2.95
N ILE A 308 4.82 27.87 -3.73
CA ILE A 308 5.70 29.03 -3.91
C ILE A 308 4.91 30.32 -3.66
N LYS A 309 5.54 31.27 -2.97
CA LYS A 309 5.20 32.69 -3.02
C LYS A 309 6.47 33.46 -3.39
N GLY A 310 6.54 34.01 -4.60
CA GLY A 310 7.66 34.86 -5.07
C GLY A 310 8.38 34.35 -6.34
N GLU A 311 9.41 35.10 -6.77
CA GLU A 311 10.31 34.75 -7.89
C GLU A 311 11.69 34.34 -7.35
N VAL A 312 12.24 33.21 -7.80
CA VAL A 312 13.51 32.65 -7.28
C VAL A 312 14.25 31.81 -8.34
N ASN A 313 15.59 31.93 -8.43
CA ASN A 313 16.45 31.02 -9.19
C ASN A 313 17.40 30.26 -8.24
N ILE A 314 17.42 28.92 -8.24
CA ILE A 314 18.28 28.10 -7.36
C ILE A 314 19.03 27.01 -8.12
N ALA A 315 20.33 26.91 -7.88
CA ALA A 315 21.14 25.77 -8.27
C ALA A 315 21.60 25.01 -7.01
N GLN A 316 21.03 23.82 -6.78
CA GLN A 316 21.45 22.93 -5.71
C GLN A 316 22.05 21.66 -6.31
N ASN A 317 23.30 21.38 -5.98
CA ASN A 317 24.04 20.19 -6.37
C ASN A 317 24.15 19.24 -5.15
N LEU A 318 23.94 17.94 -5.38
CA LEU A 318 24.03 16.93 -4.33
C LEU A 318 25.02 15.85 -4.79
N THR A 319 26.20 15.84 -4.19
CA THR A 319 27.30 14.96 -4.57
C THR A 319 27.47 13.83 -3.56
N ILE A 320 27.08 12.61 -3.94
CA ILE A 320 27.41 11.37 -3.22
C ILE A 320 28.67 10.78 -3.83
N THR A 321 29.80 10.89 -3.12
CA THR A 321 31.09 10.29 -3.50
C THR A 321 31.36 9.04 -2.66
N PRO A 322 31.00 7.83 -3.13
CA PRO A 322 31.56 6.61 -2.59
C PRO A 322 33.00 6.45 -3.08
N LYS A 323 33.84 5.82 -2.25
CA LYS A 323 35.28 5.68 -2.44
C LYS A 323 35.73 4.33 -1.89
N VAL A 324 36.01 3.39 -2.79
CA VAL A 324 36.32 1.98 -2.44
C VAL A 324 37.82 1.73 -2.55
N SER A 325 38.54 2.05 -1.49
CA SER A 325 39.97 1.78 -1.42
C SER A 325 40.26 0.32 -1.05
N LEU A 326 41.22 -0.29 -1.73
CA LEU A 326 41.72 -1.64 -1.47
C LEU A 326 43.10 -1.57 -0.84
N LYS A 327 43.22 -2.06 0.40
CA LYS A 327 44.47 -2.12 1.16
C LYS A 327 44.86 -3.57 1.39
N PHE A 328 46.00 -3.96 0.86
CA PHE A 328 46.72 -5.13 1.32
C PHE A 328 47.60 -4.68 2.49
N TYR A 329 47.54 -5.35 3.63
CA TYR A 329 47.97 -4.78 4.92
C TYR A 329 49.32 -4.06 4.89
N GLY A 330 49.34 -2.82 5.37
CA GLY A 330 50.56 -2.01 5.47
C GLY A 330 51.26 -1.66 4.15
N VAL A 331 50.73 -2.06 2.99
CA VAL A 331 51.27 -1.71 1.66
C VAL A 331 50.22 -0.95 0.85
N ILE A 332 50.70 0.07 0.12
CA ILE A 332 49.85 0.83 -0.80
C ILE A 332 49.40 -0.12 -1.91
N GLY A 333 48.14 -0.57 -1.86
CA GLY A 333 47.51 -1.32 -2.94
C GLY A 333 47.09 -0.42 -4.12
N PRO A 334 46.57 -1.00 -5.21
CA PRO A 334 45.79 -0.24 -6.19
C PRO A 334 44.60 0.45 -5.50
N TYR A 335 44.49 1.75 -5.74
CA TYR A 335 43.53 2.65 -5.13
C TYR A 335 42.49 3.09 -6.19
N CYS A 336 41.26 2.62 -6.02
CA CYS A 336 40.15 2.93 -6.91
C CYS A 336 39.22 3.97 -6.26
N GLU A 337 38.91 5.06 -6.94
CA GLU A 337 37.93 6.08 -6.54
C GLU A 337 36.73 6.06 -7.52
N PRO A 338 35.76 5.14 -7.33
CA PRO A 338 34.54 5.10 -8.11
C PRO A 338 33.58 6.24 -7.72
N LYS A 339 33.88 7.46 -8.13
CA LYS A 339 33.10 8.65 -7.79
C LYS A 339 31.87 8.82 -8.70
N VAL A 340 30.70 8.77 -8.09
CA VAL A 340 29.46 9.34 -8.61
C VAL A 340 29.40 10.83 -8.24
N THR A 341 28.77 11.67 -9.05
CA THR A 341 28.57 13.11 -8.78
C THR A 341 27.31 13.55 -9.52
N GLU A 342 26.38 14.23 -8.84
CA GLU A 342 25.12 14.65 -9.44
C GLU A 342 24.97 16.18 -9.39
N ASP A 343 25.16 16.82 -10.55
CA ASP A 343 24.91 18.24 -10.69
C ASP A 343 23.41 18.45 -11.01
N PHE A 344 22.57 18.42 -9.97
CA PHE A 344 21.19 18.86 -10.09
C PHE A 344 21.14 20.39 -10.30
N ASN A 345 20.22 20.89 -11.13
CA ASN A 345 20.08 22.31 -11.46
C ASN A 345 18.59 22.66 -11.60
N PHE A 346 18.06 23.52 -10.73
CA PHE A 346 16.62 23.76 -10.60
C PHE A 346 16.21 25.14 -11.14
N ASN A 347 16.17 25.27 -12.46
CA ASN A 347 15.92 26.54 -13.15
C ASN A 347 14.42 26.90 -13.22
N ILE A 348 13.84 27.31 -12.09
CA ILE A 348 12.54 27.99 -12.09
C ILE A 348 12.68 29.30 -12.87
N SER A 349 11.97 29.42 -13.99
CA SER A 349 11.94 30.66 -14.79
C SER A 349 10.53 30.93 -15.25
N SER A 350 9.78 31.71 -14.46
CA SER A 350 8.46 32.20 -14.84
C SER A 350 8.22 33.63 -14.34
N PRO A 351 7.77 34.57 -15.20
CA PRO A 351 7.57 35.97 -14.86
C PRO A 351 6.12 36.29 -14.38
N ALA A 352 5.36 35.29 -13.92
CA ALA A 352 4.00 35.49 -13.41
C ALA A 352 3.61 34.44 -12.35
N LEU A 353 2.95 34.89 -11.29
CA LEU A 353 2.52 34.10 -10.13
C LEU A 353 1.17 33.39 -10.36
N ASP A 354 1.14 32.21 -11.00
CA ASP A 354 0.00 31.27 -10.86
C ASP A 354 0.37 29.79 -10.97
N TRP A 355 -0.66 28.95 -10.80
CA TRP A 355 -0.73 27.59 -11.33
C TRP A 355 -0.53 27.45 -12.85
N ASP A 356 -0.21 28.50 -13.61
CA ASP A 356 0.12 28.46 -15.05
C ASP A 356 1.61 28.77 -15.36
N ALA A 357 2.46 28.88 -14.33
CA ALA A 357 3.83 29.36 -14.44
C ALA A 357 4.77 28.54 -15.36
N ASN A 358 4.62 27.21 -15.46
CA ASN A 358 5.60 26.21 -15.93
C ASN A 358 6.86 26.07 -15.04
N LEU A 359 7.49 24.89 -15.04
CA LEU A 359 8.72 24.57 -14.31
C LEU A 359 9.68 23.72 -15.16
N LYS A 360 10.96 24.07 -15.13
CA LYS A 360 12.05 23.29 -15.72
C LYS A 360 13.06 22.88 -14.65
N ALA A 361 13.58 21.66 -14.74
CA ALA A 361 14.80 21.28 -14.05
C ALA A 361 15.75 20.57 -14.99
N GLY A 362 17.04 20.82 -14.83
CA GLY A 362 18.10 20.12 -15.52
C GLY A 362 18.81 19.17 -14.56
N LEU A 363 18.86 17.89 -14.92
CA LEU A 363 19.70 16.92 -14.23
C LEU A 363 20.96 16.68 -15.07
N LYS A 364 22.12 17.02 -14.51
CA LYS A 364 23.42 16.79 -15.14
C LYS A 364 24.23 15.85 -14.27
N ILE A 365 24.23 14.56 -14.63
CA ILE A 365 24.95 13.56 -13.86
C ILE A 365 26.38 13.44 -14.40
N THR A 366 27.34 13.37 -13.50
CA THR A 366 28.75 13.13 -13.80
C THR A 366 29.20 11.86 -13.08
N THR A 367 28.97 10.70 -13.68
CA THR A 367 29.46 9.41 -13.17
C THR A 367 30.86 9.10 -13.72
N GLY A 368 31.76 8.54 -12.91
CA GLY A 368 33.01 7.98 -13.41
C GLY A 368 33.79 7.19 -12.37
N ILE A 369 35.01 6.78 -12.75
CA ILE A 369 35.91 6.01 -11.91
C ILE A 369 37.31 6.58 -12.11
N ASP A 370 37.90 7.17 -11.07
CA ASP A 370 39.30 7.56 -11.01
C ASP A 370 40.12 6.37 -10.49
N ILE A 371 41.27 6.09 -11.14
CA ILE A 371 42.08 4.92 -10.76
C ILE A 371 43.54 5.31 -10.60
N THR A 372 44.07 5.01 -9.42
CA THR A 372 45.44 5.28 -9.01
C THR A 372 46.11 3.98 -8.59
N ILE A 373 47.31 3.68 -9.08
CA ILE A 373 48.03 2.45 -8.75
C ILE A 373 49.41 2.84 -8.21
N PHE A 374 49.70 2.43 -6.96
CA PHE A 374 50.91 2.84 -6.23
C PHE A 374 51.13 4.37 -6.26
N SER A 375 50.08 5.13 -5.96
CA SER A 375 50.04 6.61 -6.01
C SER A 375 50.21 7.25 -7.39
N ASN A 376 50.29 6.49 -8.49
CA ASN A 376 50.28 7.01 -9.86
C ASN A 376 48.85 7.01 -10.40
N LYS A 377 48.32 8.15 -10.82
CA LYS A 377 47.02 8.22 -11.51
C LYS A 377 47.15 7.58 -12.89
N VAL A 378 46.30 6.60 -13.19
CA VAL A 378 46.38 5.78 -14.42
C VAL A 378 45.19 6.04 -15.36
N ALA A 379 44.07 6.55 -14.83
CA ALA A 379 42.91 7.01 -15.60
C ALA A 379 42.24 8.22 -14.93
N ASP A 380 41.68 9.11 -15.75
CA ASP A 380 40.80 10.22 -15.37
C ASP A 380 39.34 9.92 -15.76
N PHE A 381 38.39 10.54 -15.05
CA PHE A 381 36.95 10.59 -15.37
C PHE A 381 36.59 10.71 -16.87
N LYS A 382 35.54 9.99 -17.27
CA LYS A 382 34.79 10.26 -18.51
C LYS A 382 33.39 10.78 -18.19
N ARG A 383 33.17 12.07 -18.46
CA ARG A 383 31.87 12.75 -18.45
C ARG A 383 31.07 12.40 -19.72
N LEU A 384 29.74 12.34 -19.61
CA LEU A 384 28.63 12.55 -20.59
C LEU A 384 27.41 11.84 -19.95
N ASP A 385 26.24 12.42 -19.70
CA ASP A 385 25.48 13.44 -20.42
C ASP A 385 24.74 14.45 -19.49
N SER A 386 24.03 15.42 -20.08
CA SER A 386 23.12 16.33 -19.37
C SER A 386 21.75 16.33 -20.03
N PHE A 387 20.68 16.13 -19.25
CA PHE A 387 19.31 16.13 -19.73
C PHE A 387 18.49 17.19 -19.00
N GLU A 388 17.84 18.07 -19.76
CA GLU A 388 16.92 19.09 -19.24
C GLU A 388 15.50 18.62 -19.49
N GLU A 389 14.71 18.48 -18.43
CA GLU A 389 13.33 18.01 -18.52
C GLU A 389 12.35 19.07 -17.99
N VAL A 390 11.25 19.26 -18.73
CA VAL A 390 10.12 20.07 -18.28
C VAL A 390 9.35 19.25 -17.26
N LEU A 391 9.65 19.47 -15.97
CA LEU A 391 9.06 18.75 -14.84
C LEU A 391 7.57 19.05 -14.67
N TRP A 392 7.12 20.23 -15.11
CA TRP A 392 5.72 20.60 -15.09
C TRP A 392 5.42 21.69 -16.12
N SER A 393 4.31 21.54 -16.84
CA SER A 393 3.82 22.51 -17.83
C SER A 393 2.43 22.99 -17.47
N ALA A 394 2.14 24.25 -17.79
CA ALA A 394 0.82 24.86 -17.61
C ALA A 394 -0.27 24.07 -18.36
N PRO A 395 -1.53 24.14 -17.90
CA PRO A 395 -2.67 23.65 -18.68
C PRO A 395 -2.72 24.31 -20.05
N GLU A 396 -3.03 23.52 -21.09
CA GLU A 396 -3.20 24.00 -22.46
C GLU A 396 -4.59 23.69 -23.01
N ASN A 397 -5.18 22.53 -22.66
CA ASN A 397 -6.41 22.04 -23.27
C ASN A 397 -7.52 21.74 -22.23
N LEU A 398 -8.74 22.19 -22.54
CA LEU A 398 -9.97 21.92 -21.79
C LEU A 398 -10.98 21.24 -22.74
N GLU A 399 -11.36 20.00 -22.44
CA GLU A 399 -12.24 19.18 -23.26
C GLU A 399 -13.59 18.92 -22.54
N ILE A 400 -14.70 18.93 -23.30
CA ILE A 400 -16.00 18.49 -22.79
C ILE A 400 -16.07 16.96 -22.88
N VAL A 401 -16.42 16.30 -21.77
CA VAL A 401 -16.47 14.84 -21.64
C VAL A 401 -17.92 14.33 -21.67
N SER A 402 -18.82 14.95 -20.90
CA SER A 402 -20.26 14.63 -20.87
C SER A 402 -21.09 15.83 -20.39
N GLY A 403 -22.42 15.75 -20.50
CA GLY A 403 -23.34 16.77 -20.02
C GLY A 403 -23.68 17.92 -20.99
N ASN A 404 -23.33 17.82 -22.28
CA ASN A 404 -23.65 18.86 -23.29
C ASN A 404 -24.84 18.49 -24.20
N ASN A 405 -25.57 19.49 -24.67
CA ASN A 405 -26.77 19.39 -25.51
C ASN A 405 -27.91 18.61 -24.81
N GLN A 406 -28.14 18.90 -23.53
CA GLN A 406 -29.17 18.21 -22.74
C GLN A 406 -30.58 18.81 -22.96
N GLU A 407 -31.61 18.03 -22.63
CA GLU A 407 -32.98 18.52 -22.46
C GLU A 407 -33.37 18.33 -20.99
N GLY A 408 -34.07 19.31 -20.40
CA GLY A 408 -34.46 19.23 -18.99
C GLY A 408 -35.66 20.10 -18.64
N VAL A 409 -36.06 20.07 -17.36
CA VAL A 409 -37.21 20.84 -16.88
C VAL A 409 -36.75 22.09 -16.12
N LYS A 410 -37.39 23.23 -16.40
CA LYS A 410 -37.15 24.50 -15.71
C LYS A 410 -37.29 24.35 -14.19
N GLY A 411 -36.24 24.69 -13.45
CA GLY A 411 -36.18 24.61 -11.99
C GLY A 411 -35.66 23.27 -11.43
N LEU A 412 -35.33 22.28 -12.26
CA LEU A 412 -34.78 20.98 -11.85
C LEU A 412 -33.35 20.77 -12.36
N ASN A 413 -32.64 19.85 -11.70
CA ASN A 413 -31.32 19.37 -12.12
C ASN A 413 -31.43 18.60 -13.44
N LEU A 414 -30.42 18.77 -14.29
CA LEU A 414 -30.20 17.92 -15.46
C LEU A 414 -29.71 16.52 -15.04
N SER A 415 -29.95 15.52 -15.90
CA SER A 415 -29.64 14.12 -15.62
C SER A 415 -28.15 13.80 -15.70
N GLU A 416 -27.39 14.48 -16.55
CA GLU A 416 -25.94 14.30 -16.68
C GLU A 416 -25.19 15.52 -16.11
N PRO A 417 -24.15 15.33 -15.28
CA PRO A 417 -23.31 16.42 -14.81
C PRO A 417 -22.48 17.03 -15.94
N LEU A 418 -22.15 18.31 -15.82
CA LEU A 418 -21.29 19.03 -16.75
C LEU A 418 -19.83 18.63 -16.52
N LYS A 419 -19.36 17.62 -17.25
CA LYS A 419 -18.00 17.06 -17.06
C LYS A 419 -17.02 17.60 -18.09
N VAL A 420 -15.88 18.08 -17.61
CA VAL A 420 -14.72 18.46 -18.43
C VAL A 420 -13.45 17.76 -17.99
N LYS A 421 -12.46 17.67 -18.89
CA LYS A 421 -11.09 17.22 -18.58
C LYS A 421 -10.08 18.32 -18.94
N LEU A 422 -9.10 18.52 -18.07
CA LEU A 422 -8.01 19.50 -18.21
C LEU A 422 -6.66 18.77 -18.37
N THR A 423 -5.91 19.12 -19.40
CA THR A 423 -4.59 18.52 -19.67
C THR A 423 -3.49 19.53 -20.00
N ASP A 424 -2.24 19.15 -19.76
CA ASP A 424 -1.05 19.91 -20.16
C ASP A 424 -0.72 19.78 -21.67
N LEU A 425 0.38 20.43 -22.08
CA LEU A 425 0.94 20.35 -23.45
C LEU A 425 1.38 18.95 -23.91
N LYS A 426 1.60 18.01 -22.98
CA LYS A 426 2.00 16.63 -23.24
C LYS A 426 0.78 15.67 -23.24
N GLY A 427 -0.41 16.16 -22.86
CA GLY A 427 -1.63 15.36 -22.71
C GLY A 427 -1.83 14.72 -21.33
N ASN A 428 -1.01 15.07 -20.34
CA ASN A 428 -1.16 14.57 -18.97
C ASN A 428 -2.35 15.22 -18.28
N SER A 429 -3.09 14.44 -17.49
CA SER A 429 -4.11 14.95 -16.57
C SER A 429 -3.51 15.90 -15.53
N LEU A 430 -4.22 16.97 -15.18
CA LEU A 430 -3.77 17.94 -14.18
C LEU A 430 -4.74 18.04 -13.00
N LYS A 431 -4.25 17.71 -11.80
CA LYS A 431 -5.00 17.66 -10.53
C LYS A 431 -5.03 19.01 -9.80
N ASN A 432 -6.07 19.21 -8.99
CA ASN A 432 -6.29 20.33 -8.06
C ASN A 432 -6.42 21.73 -8.72
N LEU A 433 -6.69 21.82 -10.02
CA LEU A 433 -6.77 23.10 -10.74
C LEU A 433 -8.20 23.62 -10.85
N PRO A 434 -8.44 24.93 -10.62
CA PRO A 434 -9.79 25.50 -10.59
C PRO A 434 -10.38 25.66 -11.99
N VAL A 435 -11.49 24.96 -12.23
CA VAL A 435 -12.36 25.11 -13.39
C VAL A 435 -13.58 25.95 -12.99
N TYR A 436 -13.85 27.02 -13.74
CA TYR A 436 -14.94 27.96 -13.47
C TYR A 436 -16.13 27.67 -14.38
N PHE A 437 -17.30 27.45 -13.80
CA PHE A 437 -18.57 27.26 -14.50
C PHE A 437 -19.45 28.50 -14.27
N GLU A 438 -19.90 29.14 -15.35
CA GLU A 438 -20.63 30.40 -15.34
C GLU A 438 -21.91 30.28 -16.18
N ILE A 439 -23.09 30.49 -15.58
CA ILE A 439 -24.36 30.49 -16.31
C ILE A 439 -24.46 31.79 -17.09
N THR A 440 -24.37 31.70 -18.42
CA THR A 440 -24.44 32.86 -19.33
C THR A 440 -25.83 33.05 -19.94
N GLU A 441 -26.64 31.99 -20.02
CA GLU A 441 -28.03 32.04 -20.48
C GLU A 441 -28.92 31.11 -19.63
N GLY A 442 -30.18 31.50 -19.41
CA GLY A 442 -31.16 30.60 -18.80
C GLY A 442 -31.30 30.66 -17.28
N ASN A 443 -30.55 31.54 -16.59
CA ASN A 443 -30.72 31.91 -15.17
C ASN A 443 -30.93 30.75 -14.16
N GLY A 444 -30.29 29.60 -14.45
CA GLY A 444 -30.35 28.42 -13.60
C GLY A 444 -29.55 28.54 -12.32
N LYS A 445 -29.14 27.39 -11.77
CA LYS A 445 -28.22 27.30 -10.64
C LYS A 445 -27.20 26.20 -10.90
N LEU A 446 -25.94 26.43 -10.52
CA LEU A 446 -24.93 25.39 -10.39
C LEU A 446 -24.84 24.98 -8.91
N ASP A 447 -24.53 23.71 -8.65
CA ASP A 447 -24.15 23.27 -7.30
C ASP A 447 -22.82 23.92 -6.87
N ASN A 448 -21.87 24.03 -7.80
CA ASN A 448 -20.57 24.66 -7.65
C ASN A 448 -20.21 25.51 -8.88
N GLU A 449 -19.91 26.80 -8.68
CA GLU A 449 -19.43 27.72 -9.73
C GLU A 449 -17.91 27.60 -9.99
N THR A 450 -17.19 26.90 -9.10
CA THR A 450 -15.75 26.61 -9.25
C THR A 450 -15.44 25.25 -8.66
N VAL A 451 -14.81 24.38 -9.45
CA VAL A 451 -14.52 22.99 -9.09
C VAL A 451 -13.05 22.72 -9.38
N SER A 452 -12.33 22.18 -8.41
CA SER A 452 -10.95 21.73 -8.61
C SER A 452 -10.92 20.38 -9.30
N THR A 453 -9.98 20.18 -10.22
CA THR A 453 -9.83 18.89 -10.91
C THR A 453 -9.37 17.75 -9.99
N ASP A 454 -9.84 16.54 -10.26
CA ASP A 454 -9.41 15.31 -9.59
C ASP A 454 -8.04 14.78 -10.10
N ASP A 455 -7.61 13.62 -9.58
CA ASP A 455 -6.38 12.94 -9.95
C ASP A 455 -6.28 12.59 -11.45
N ASP A 456 -7.43 12.36 -12.09
CA ASP A 456 -7.55 12.08 -13.53
C ASP A 456 -7.82 13.35 -14.35
N GLY A 457 -7.76 14.54 -13.74
CA GLY A 457 -7.89 15.83 -14.39
C GLY A 457 -9.33 16.22 -14.75
N PHE A 458 -10.34 15.56 -14.18
CA PHE A 458 -11.75 15.87 -14.41
C PHE A 458 -12.30 16.90 -13.42
N ALA A 459 -13.22 17.74 -13.89
CA ALA A 459 -14.05 18.59 -13.04
C ALA A 459 -15.53 18.46 -13.47
N GLU A 460 -16.44 18.42 -12.50
CA GLU A 460 -17.87 18.16 -12.69
C GLU A 460 -18.72 19.15 -11.89
N ALA A 461 -19.81 19.64 -12.50
CA ALA A 461 -20.83 20.45 -11.83
C ALA A 461 -22.24 19.98 -12.20
N ILE A 462 -23.16 19.99 -11.25
CA ILE A 462 -24.58 19.68 -11.45
C ILE A 462 -25.32 20.98 -11.78
N TRP A 463 -26.05 20.97 -12.90
CA TRP A 463 -26.76 22.15 -13.40
C TRP A 463 -28.27 22.02 -13.23
N THR A 464 -28.85 22.92 -12.44
CA THR A 464 -30.30 23.18 -12.38
C THR A 464 -30.69 24.16 -13.49
N LEU A 465 -31.62 23.83 -14.38
CA LEU A 465 -32.13 24.78 -15.37
C LEU A 465 -32.93 25.90 -14.70
N GLY A 466 -32.87 27.12 -15.25
CA GLY A 466 -33.66 28.25 -14.76
C GLY A 466 -34.91 28.50 -15.60
N ASN A 467 -35.65 29.54 -15.24
CA ASN A 467 -37.07 29.64 -15.61
C ASN A 467 -37.40 30.64 -16.75
N ASN A 468 -36.45 31.48 -17.18
CA ASN A 468 -36.80 32.69 -17.95
C ASN A 468 -36.70 32.57 -19.49
N THR A 469 -36.20 31.45 -20.02
CA THR A 469 -36.03 31.19 -21.47
C THR A 469 -36.07 29.68 -21.72
N ASP A 470 -36.12 29.28 -22.99
CA ASP A 470 -36.13 27.88 -23.43
C ASP A 470 -34.75 27.37 -23.88
N SER A 471 -33.78 28.28 -24.04
CA SER A 471 -32.36 28.00 -24.28
C SER A 471 -31.56 28.36 -23.05
N HIS A 472 -30.66 27.48 -22.64
CA HIS A 472 -29.82 27.62 -21.47
C HIS A 472 -28.36 27.36 -21.87
N THR A 473 -27.44 28.15 -21.31
CA THR A 473 -26.00 28.03 -21.59
C THR A 473 -25.18 28.19 -20.32
N VAL A 474 -24.24 27.27 -20.09
CA VAL A 474 -23.14 27.40 -19.12
C VAL A 474 -21.82 27.47 -19.88
N GLU A 475 -21.06 28.54 -19.66
CA GLU A 475 -19.67 28.61 -20.07
C GLU A 475 -18.76 27.96 -19.02
N VAL A 476 -17.84 27.12 -19.46
CA VAL A 476 -16.77 26.56 -18.63
C VAL A 476 -15.42 27.12 -19.10
N SER A 477 -14.63 27.63 -18.15
CA SER A 477 -13.33 28.26 -18.46
C SER A 477 -12.30 28.08 -17.35
N VAL A 478 -11.04 28.29 -17.71
CA VAL A 478 -9.86 28.17 -16.84
C VAL A 478 -9.06 29.47 -17.00
N LYS A 479 -8.63 30.13 -15.90
CA LYS A 479 -8.18 31.54 -15.89
C LYS A 479 -6.76 31.72 -15.32
N LYS A 480 -5.79 32.04 -16.17
CA LYS A 480 -4.39 32.35 -15.82
C LYS A 480 -4.27 33.51 -14.82
N ALA A 481 -3.14 33.70 -14.11
CA ALA A 481 -3.02 34.73 -13.06
C ALA A 481 -3.27 36.15 -13.55
N ASN A 482 -2.89 36.42 -14.79
CA ASN A 482 -3.15 37.69 -15.45
C ASN A 482 -4.65 37.92 -15.80
N GLY A 483 -5.54 37.03 -15.34
CA GLY A 483 -6.98 37.04 -15.57
C GLY A 483 -7.41 36.53 -16.95
N THR A 484 -6.48 36.15 -17.82
CA THR A 484 -6.83 35.71 -19.19
C THR A 484 -7.35 34.27 -19.19
N LYS A 485 -8.42 34.02 -19.96
CA LYS A 485 -8.95 32.67 -20.19
C LYS A 485 -7.92 31.83 -20.97
N LEU A 486 -7.87 30.53 -20.66
CA LEU A 486 -7.07 29.54 -21.38
C LEU A 486 -7.44 29.54 -22.88
N LYS A 487 -6.48 29.21 -23.73
CA LYS A 487 -6.68 29.15 -25.17
C LYS A 487 -7.81 28.18 -25.51
N ASP A 488 -8.61 28.54 -26.52
CA ASP A 488 -9.79 27.78 -26.95
C ASP A 488 -10.85 27.57 -25.83
N THR A 489 -10.85 28.42 -24.79
CA THR A 489 -11.92 28.55 -23.78
C THR A 489 -12.53 29.97 -23.81
N PRO A 490 -13.80 30.17 -23.37
CA PRO A 490 -14.71 29.21 -22.75
C PRO A 490 -15.16 28.10 -23.70
N LYS A 491 -15.46 26.91 -23.17
CA LYS A 491 -16.33 25.95 -23.85
C LYS A 491 -17.77 26.19 -23.39
N SER A 492 -18.75 25.82 -24.19
CA SER A 492 -20.17 26.02 -23.87
C SER A 492 -20.89 24.70 -23.73
N PHE A 493 -21.51 24.50 -22.58
CA PHE A 493 -22.57 23.54 -22.36
C PHE A 493 -23.90 24.20 -22.72
N THR A 494 -24.68 23.57 -23.59
CA THR A 494 -26.04 23.99 -23.91
C THR A 494 -27.04 23.00 -23.36
N ALA A 495 -28.20 23.53 -22.97
CA ALA A 495 -29.39 22.74 -22.73
C ALA A 495 -30.62 23.48 -23.27
N ILE A 496 -31.66 22.73 -23.60
CA ILE A 496 -32.99 23.27 -23.87
C ILE A 496 -33.93 22.87 -22.75
N SER A 497 -34.88 23.73 -22.40
CA SER A 497 -35.99 23.29 -21.55
C SER A 497 -37.10 22.67 -22.39
N GLY A 498 -37.51 21.45 -22.02
CA GLY A 498 -38.80 20.93 -22.46
C GLY A 498 -39.96 21.73 -21.85
N GLU A 499 -41.13 21.65 -22.47
CA GLU A 499 -42.38 22.05 -21.80
C GLU A 499 -42.59 21.20 -20.54
N PHE A 500 -43.35 21.75 -19.58
CA PHE A 500 -43.55 21.17 -18.26
C PHE A 500 -44.51 19.96 -18.31
N ASN A 501 -44.09 18.88 -18.96
CA ASN A 501 -44.62 17.53 -18.77
C ASN A 501 -44.00 16.85 -17.53
N ILE A 502 -43.79 17.63 -16.45
CA ILE A 502 -44.01 17.04 -15.13
C ILE A 502 -45.50 16.77 -15.08
N PHE A 503 -45.85 15.52 -15.35
CA PHE A 503 -47.09 14.96 -14.84
C PHE A 503 -47.21 15.43 -13.39
N SER A 504 -48.22 16.22 -13.05
CA SER A 504 -48.45 16.62 -11.65
C SER A 504 -48.42 15.36 -10.78
N ASP A 505 -48.10 15.45 -9.49
CA ASP A 505 -48.08 14.28 -8.59
C ASP A 505 -49.35 13.40 -8.76
N ALA A 506 -50.49 14.05 -9.03
CA ALA A 506 -51.74 13.41 -9.46
C ALA A 506 -51.64 12.67 -10.82
N GLN A 507 -51.13 13.28 -11.89
CA GLN A 507 -50.90 12.60 -13.17
C GLN A 507 -49.83 11.47 -13.10
N VAL A 508 -48.82 11.56 -12.22
CA VAL A 508 -47.90 10.42 -11.97
C VAL A 508 -48.65 9.29 -11.27
N ALA A 509 -49.42 9.61 -10.23
CA ALA A 509 -50.31 8.65 -9.58
C ALA A 509 -51.28 7.99 -10.58
N LYS A 510 -51.85 8.77 -11.51
CA LYS A 510 -52.70 8.27 -12.60
C LYS A 510 -51.98 7.22 -13.45
N VAL A 511 -50.76 7.50 -13.93
CA VAL A 511 -49.96 6.54 -14.72
C VAL A 511 -49.76 5.23 -13.96
N ILE A 512 -49.47 5.30 -12.65
CA ILE A 512 -49.24 4.11 -11.82
C ILE A 512 -50.56 3.34 -11.57
N LEU A 513 -51.68 4.04 -11.34
CA LEU A 513 -53.01 3.42 -11.19
C LEU A 513 -53.46 2.73 -12.49
N GLU A 514 -53.30 3.40 -13.64
CA GLU A 514 -53.68 2.88 -14.97
C GLU A 514 -52.81 1.69 -15.39
N ALA A 515 -51.50 1.73 -15.12
CA ALA A 515 -50.58 0.62 -15.34
C ALA A 515 -50.98 -0.65 -14.57
N ASN A 516 -51.74 -0.50 -13.48
CA ASN A 516 -52.24 -1.59 -12.64
C ASN A 516 -53.75 -1.83 -12.78
N GLY A 517 -54.37 -1.35 -13.86
CA GLY A 517 -55.75 -1.68 -14.23
C GLY A 517 -56.83 -1.04 -13.34
N ILE A 518 -56.47 -0.03 -12.55
CA ILE A 518 -57.42 0.71 -11.70
C ILE A 518 -58.15 1.76 -12.55
N ASP A 519 -59.48 1.82 -12.45
CA ASP A 519 -60.30 2.75 -13.22
C ASP A 519 -60.18 4.19 -12.70
N THR A 520 -59.41 4.99 -13.44
CA THR A 520 -59.17 6.42 -13.21
C THR A 520 -60.19 7.34 -13.89
N SER A 521 -61.14 6.81 -14.67
CA SER A 521 -61.98 7.58 -15.60
C SER A 521 -62.95 8.55 -14.93
N ASN A 522 -63.23 8.34 -13.64
CA ASN A 522 -64.13 9.18 -12.84
C ASN A 522 -63.43 10.39 -12.19
N ALA A 523 -62.11 10.53 -12.32
CA ALA A 523 -61.35 11.65 -11.76
C ALA A 523 -60.93 12.68 -12.82
N ASN A 524 -61.11 13.97 -12.51
CA ASN A 524 -60.76 15.07 -13.40
C ASN A 524 -59.32 15.56 -13.13
N TRP A 525 -58.35 14.81 -13.66
CA TRP A 525 -56.90 15.03 -13.52
C TRP A 525 -56.35 16.35 -14.10
N GLU A 526 -57.17 17.14 -14.78
CA GLU A 526 -56.82 18.46 -15.32
C GLU A 526 -57.41 19.62 -14.50
N SER A 527 -58.30 19.33 -13.54
CA SER A 527 -58.96 20.36 -12.74
C SER A 527 -58.15 20.77 -11.50
N LYS A 528 -58.29 22.05 -11.13
CA LYS A 528 -57.86 22.58 -9.82
C LYS A 528 -58.92 22.37 -8.71
N GLU A 529 -59.98 21.62 -8.98
CA GLU A 529 -61.02 21.35 -7.97
C GLU A 529 -60.56 20.20 -7.07
N GLU A 530 -60.07 20.59 -5.90
CA GLU A 530 -59.24 19.76 -5.01
C GLU A 530 -59.91 18.46 -4.52
N GLY A 531 -61.25 18.41 -4.47
CA GLY A 531 -61.99 17.31 -3.85
C GLY A 531 -61.85 15.95 -4.54
N LEU A 532 -62.13 15.86 -5.84
CA LEU A 532 -62.26 14.55 -6.52
C LEU A 532 -60.92 13.83 -6.69
N ILE A 533 -59.84 14.57 -6.91
CA ILE A 533 -58.48 13.99 -6.99
C ILE A 533 -58.05 13.54 -5.59
N LEU A 534 -58.26 14.36 -4.56
CA LEU A 534 -57.92 14.01 -3.18
C LEU A 534 -58.68 12.78 -2.70
N ASP A 535 -59.99 12.69 -2.99
CA ASP A 535 -60.80 11.53 -2.63
C ASP A 535 -60.27 10.23 -3.28
N LEU A 536 -59.90 10.28 -4.57
CA LEU A 536 -59.34 9.11 -5.27
C LEU A 536 -57.96 8.72 -4.74
N LEU A 537 -57.07 9.69 -4.52
CA LEU A 537 -55.73 9.47 -3.96
C LEU A 537 -55.81 8.91 -2.54
N THR A 538 -56.68 9.49 -1.70
CA THR A 538 -56.93 9.02 -0.32
C THR A 538 -57.52 7.61 -0.31
N ALA A 539 -58.45 7.29 -1.21
CA ALA A 539 -59.02 5.94 -1.35
C ALA A 539 -57.98 4.86 -1.77
N HIS A 540 -56.84 5.29 -2.31
CA HIS A 540 -55.71 4.43 -2.69
C HIS A 540 -54.47 4.65 -1.81
N ASN A 541 -54.64 5.19 -0.59
CA ASN A 541 -53.59 5.43 0.41
C ASN A 541 -52.37 6.25 -0.07
N PHE A 542 -52.56 7.14 -1.05
CA PHE A 542 -51.58 8.20 -1.33
C PHE A 542 -51.68 9.27 -0.25
N GLY A 543 -50.63 9.46 0.54
CA GLY A 543 -50.55 10.48 1.57
C GLY A 543 -50.12 11.82 0.99
N VAL A 544 -51.06 12.76 0.93
CA VAL A 544 -50.90 14.06 0.28
C VAL A 544 -50.64 15.16 1.31
N ASP A 545 -49.61 15.97 1.09
CA ASP A 545 -49.27 17.18 1.86
C ASP A 545 -49.61 18.44 1.03
N TYR A 546 -50.07 19.49 1.70
CA TYR A 546 -50.57 20.72 1.08
C TYR A 546 -49.65 21.89 1.39
N LYS A 547 -49.14 22.57 0.36
CA LYS A 547 -48.31 23.79 0.50
C LYS A 547 -48.85 24.90 -0.40
N GLU A 548 -48.40 26.14 -0.18
CA GLU A 548 -48.88 27.34 -0.90
C GLU A 548 -48.76 27.27 -2.44
N ASN A 549 -48.00 26.29 -2.97
CA ASN A 549 -47.80 26.05 -4.40
C ASN A 549 -48.53 24.79 -4.94
N GLY A 550 -49.42 24.16 -4.16
CA GLY A 550 -50.24 23.02 -4.57
C GLY A 550 -49.97 21.72 -3.81
N PHE A 551 -50.58 20.64 -4.30
CA PHE A 551 -50.49 19.28 -3.76
C PHE A 551 -49.11 18.65 -3.96
N ARG A 552 -48.65 17.87 -2.98
CA ARG A 552 -47.48 16.98 -3.10
C ARG A 552 -47.75 15.63 -2.46
N ILE A 553 -47.34 14.52 -3.09
CA ILE A 553 -47.38 13.19 -2.47
C ILE A 553 -46.15 13.07 -1.55
N SER A 554 -46.40 12.80 -0.27
CA SER A 554 -45.39 12.69 0.78
C SER A 554 -45.21 11.26 1.29
N SER A 555 -46.24 10.43 1.11
CA SER A 555 -46.22 8.98 1.33
C SER A 555 -47.09 8.26 0.30
N PHE A 556 -46.79 7.01 0.03
CA PHE A 556 -47.33 6.26 -1.10
C PHE A 556 -47.47 4.79 -0.68
N ASP A 557 -48.69 4.34 -0.38
CA ASP A 557 -48.97 2.94 0.00
C ASP A 557 -49.84 2.29 -1.07
N LEU A 558 -49.22 1.43 -1.87
CA LEU A 558 -49.88 0.54 -2.81
C LEU A 558 -49.75 -0.92 -2.39
N SER A 559 -49.75 -1.19 -1.09
CA SER A 559 -49.72 -2.57 -0.59
C SER A 559 -51.02 -3.32 -0.93
N ASN A 560 -50.91 -4.63 -1.20
CA ASN A 560 -52.05 -5.52 -1.49
C ASN A 560 -52.90 -5.07 -2.71
N LYS A 561 -52.26 -4.77 -3.85
CA LYS A 561 -52.91 -4.24 -5.07
C LYS A 561 -52.68 -5.10 -6.33
N ASP A 562 -52.15 -6.32 -6.18
CA ASP A 562 -51.80 -7.24 -7.27
C ASP A 562 -50.85 -6.64 -8.35
N ILE A 563 -50.05 -5.65 -7.96
CA ILE A 563 -49.15 -4.91 -8.85
C ILE A 563 -48.04 -5.82 -9.39
N THR A 564 -47.84 -5.80 -10.71
CA THR A 564 -46.81 -6.63 -11.37
C THR A 564 -45.59 -5.82 -11.85
N ASN A 565 -45.74 -4.51 -12.06
CA ASN A 565 -44.64 -3.63 -12.45
C ASN A 565 -44.84 -2.20 -11.92
N ILE A 566 -43.72 -1.49 -11.74
CA ILE A 566 -43.68 -0.06 -11.41
C ILE A 566 -43.05 0.70 -12.60
N PRO A 567 -43.68 1.78 -13.10
CA PRO A 567 -43.14 2.55 -14.20
C PRO A 567 -42.05 3.55 -13.75
N GLU A 568 -41.19 3.99 -14.66
CA GLU A 568 -40.08 4.93 -14.38
C GLU A 568 -40.57 6.31 -13.88
N GLU A 569 -41.82 6.67 -14.18
CA GLU A 569 -42.46 7.88 -13.69
C GLU A 569 -42.56 7.94 -12.15
N LEU A 570 -42.40 6.81 -11.42
CA LEU A 570 -42.32 6.81 -9.96
C LEU A 570 -41.22 7.76 -9.44
N GLY A 571 -40.07 7.79 -10.10
CA GLY A 571 -38.94 8.64 -9.70
C GLY A 571 -39.20 10.14 -9.74
N ASN A 572 -40.30 10.58 -10.37
CA ASN A 572 -40.71 11.98 -10.39
C ASN A 572 -41.32 12.44 -9.05
N LEU A 573 -41.74 11.52 -8.17
CA LEU A 573 -42.32 11.82 -6.85
C LEU A 573 -41.25 12.21 -5.80
N THR A 574 -40.34 13.11 -6.16
CA THR A 574 -39.11 13.48 -5.42
C THR A 574 -39.31 14.01 -3.98
N GLU A 575 -40.55 14.21 -3.53
CA GLU A 575 -40.92 14.64 -2.18
C GLU A 575 -41.38 13.49 -1.27
N VAL A 576 -41.48 12.26 -1.80
CA VAL A 576 -41.94 11.10 -1.05
C VAL A 576 -40.91 10.66 0.00
N THR A 577 -41.41 10.42 1.21
CA THR A 577 -40.64 9.99 2.39
C THR A 577 -40.96 8.56 2.82
N TYR A 578 -42.08 7.99 2.35
CA TYR A 578 -42.52 6.64 2.66
C TYR A 578 -43.13 5.98 1.41
N ILE A 579 -42.64 4.80 1.05
CA ILE A 579 -43.24 3.92 0.04
C ILE A 579 -43.52 2.57 0.68
N SER A 580 -44.75 2.06 0.51
CA SER A 580 -45.03 0.64 0.61
C SER A 580 -45.59 0.10 -0.70
N LEU A 581 -44.97 -0.99 -1.15
CA LEU A 581 -45.35 -1.80 -2.30
C LEU A 581 -45.52 -3.27 -1.87
N SER A 582 -45.71 -3.54 -0.58
CA SER A 582 -45.73 -4.91 -0.05
C SER A 582 -46.97 -5.70 -0.46
N HIS A 583 -46.88 -7.03 -0.41
CA HIS A 583 -47.96 -7.95 -0.82
C HIS A 583 -48.43 -7.70 -2.26
N ASN A 584 -47.47 -7.65 -3.19
CA ASN A 584 -47.72 -7.51 -4.63
C ASN A 584 -46.98 -8.62 -5.40
N SER A 585 -46.91 -8.52 -6.72
CA SER A 585 -46.27 -9.51 -7.60
C SER A 585 -45.04 -8.97 -8.34
N LEU A 586 -44.42 -7.89 -7.86
CA LEU A 586 -43.28 -7.22 -8.50
C LEU A 586 -42.09 -8.15 -8.70
N THR A 587 -41.52 -8.16 -9.91
CA THR A 587 -40.28 -8.90 -10.23
C THR A 587 -39.03 -8.01 -10.24
N SER A 588 -39.20 -6.71 -10.41
CA SER A 588 -38.15 -5.70 -10.53
C SER A 588 -38.65 -4.33 -10.05
N LEU A 589 -37.73 -3.39 -9.86
CA LEU A 589 -38.00 -1.97 -9.61
C LEU A 589 -37.26 -1.12 -10.67
N PRO A 590 -37.78 0.05 -11.04
CA PRO A 590 -37.12 0.97 -11.98
C PRO A 590 -35.85 1.60 -11.40
N GLU A 591 -34.89 1.98 -12.26
CA GLU A 591 -33.66 2.67 -11.82
C GLU A 591 -33.94 4.11 -11.37
N SER A 592 -35.00 4.76 -11.88
CA SER A 592 -35.47 6.07 -11.37
C SER A 592 -35.90 6.08 -9.90
N LEU A 593 -36.01 4.91 -9.23
CA LEU A 593 -36.26 4.84 -7.79
C LEU A 593 -35.22 5.64 -6.98
N GLY A 594 -33.96 5.68 -7.41
CA GLY A 594 -32.89 6.45 -6.74
C GLY A 594 -33.11 7.97 -6.72
N ASN A 595 -33.94 8.51 -7.62
CA ASN A 595 -34.29 9.94 -7.64
C ASN A 595 -35.06 10.36 -6.38
N LEU A 596 -35.63 9.41 -5.63
CA LEU A 596 -36.40 9.64 -4.41
C LEU A 596 -35.49 9.89 -3.20
N THR A 597 -34.54 10.82 -3.33
CA THR A 597 -33.50 11.17 -2.33
C THR A 597 -34.02 11.63 -0.96
N LYS A 598 -35.34 11.75 -0.76
CA LYS A 598 -36.02 12.02 0.51
C LYS A 598 -36.66 10.78 1.16
N LEU A 599 -36.59 9.61 0.52
CA LEU A 599 -37.24 8.38 0.97
C LEU A 599 -36.59 7.85 2.26
N ILE A 600 -37.37 7.78 3.34
CA ILE A 600 -36.95 7.32 4.68
C ILE A 600 -37.29 5.84 4.87
N THR A 601 -38.44 5.40 4.33
CA THR A 601 -38.93 4.03 4.45
C THR A 601 -39.35 3.49 3.09
N LEU A 602 -38.83 2.31 2.75
CA LEU A 602 -39.21 1.53 1.58
C LEU A 602 -39.59 0.11 2.02
N ASP A 603 -40.87 -0.22 1.88
CA ASP A 603 -41.42 -1.54 2.17
C ASP A 603 -41.75 -2.29 0.87
N LEU A 604 -41.10 -3.44 0.69
CA LEU A 604 -41.18 -4.31 -0.48
C LEU A 604 -41.53 -5.76 -0.08
N GLU A 605 -42.02 -5.98 1.16
CA GLU A 605 -42.32 -7.31 1.69
C GLU A 605 -43.28 -8.10 0.79
N TYR A 606 -43.17 -9.43 0.72
CA TYR A 606 -44.09 -10.29 -0.02
C TYR A 606 -44.24 -9.88 -1.51
N ASN A 607 -43.14 -9.99 -2.25
CA ASN A 607 -43.09 -9.75 -3.70
C ASN A 607 -42.29 -10.87 -4.40
N ASN A 608 -42.02 -10.73 -5.70
CA ASN A 608 -41.24 -11.68 -6.51
C ASN A 608 -39.86 -11.14 -6.92
N LEU A 609 -39.33 -10.11 -6.25
CA LEU A 609 -38.11 -9.40 -6.66
C LEU A 609 -36.91 -10.34 -6.70
N THR A 610 -36.17 -10.37 -7.82
CA THR A 610 -34.93 -11.14 -7.98
C THR A 610 -33.67 -10.33 -7.71
N SER A 611 -33.75 -9.00 -7.86
CA SER A 611 -32.67 -8.04 -7.63
C SER A 611 -33.25 -6.66 -7.24
N LEU A 612 -32.39 -5.79 -6.72
CA LEU A 612 -32.65 -4.36 -6.57
C LEU A 612 -31.85 -3.56 -7.61
N PRO A 613 -32.33 -2.39 -8.07
CA PRO A 613 -31.57 -1.48 -8.93
C PRO A 613 -30.33 -0.94 -8.22
N ASN A 614 -29.30 -0.55 -8.97
CA ASN A 614 -28.07 -0.01 -8.36
C ASN A 614 -28.31 1.35 -7.70
N SER A 615 -29.23 2.14 -8.25
CA SER A 615 -29.66 3.44 -7.73
C SER A 615 -30.31 3.39 -6.34
N ILE A 616 -30.57 2.20 -5.77
CA ILE A 616 -30.96 2.08 -4.35
C ILE A 616 -29.90 2.70 -3.41
N GLY A 617 -28.64 2.76 -3.84
CA GLY A 617 -27.56 3.43 -3.12
C GLY A 617 -27.65 4.95 -3.05
N ASP A 618 -28.40 5.58 -3.96
CA ASP A 618 -28.59 7.04 -4.01
C ASP A 618 -29.55 7.54 -2.93
N LEU A 619 -30.31 6.61 -2.33
CA LEU A 619 -31.23 6.83 -1.22
C LEU A 619 -30.47 6.99 0.11
N THR A 620 -29.55 7.95 0.16
CA THR A 620 -28.65 8.23 1.30
C THR A 620 -29.35 8.55 2.63
N VAL A 621 -30.64 8.90 2.61
CA VAL A 621 -31.46 9.13 3.82
C VAL A 621 -32.37 7.96 4.20
N LEU A 622 -32.36 6.87 3.42
CA LEU A 622 -33.18 5.67 3.66
C LEU A 622 -32.77 4.99 4.96
N ARG A 623 -33.72 4.84 5.89
CA ARG A 623 -33.51 4.26 7.22
C ARG A 623 -34.10 2.88 7.36
N THR A 624 -35.24 2.63 6.71
CA THR A 624 -35.97 1.38 6.84
C THR A 624 -36.20 0.77 5.46
N LEU A 625 -35.65 -0.43 5.27
CA LEU A 625 -35.77 -1.21 4.05
C LEU A 625 -36.26 -2.62 4.43
N ILE A 626 -37.48 -2.96 4.00
CA ILE A 626 -38.13 -4.25 4.28
C ILE A 626 -38.17 -5.04 2.99
N LEU A 627 -37.48 -6.19 2.97
CA LEU A 627 -37.26 -6.99 1.75
C LEU A 627 -37.69 -8.46 1.93
N ASN A 628 -38.18 -8.85 3.10
CA ASN A 628 -38.42 -10.25 3.38
C ASN A 628 -39.59 -10.83 2.58
N ASN A 629 -39.57 -12.16 2.36
CA ASN A 629 -40.48 -12.86 1.45
C ASN A 629 -40.36 -12.35 -0.01
N ASN A 630 -39.16 -12.42 -0.56
CA ASN A 630 -38.85 -12.11 -1.97
C ASN A 630 -38.02 -13.25 -2.59
N LYS A 631 -37.40 -13.02 -3.76
CA LYS A 631 -36.58 -13.99 -4.47
C LYS A 631 -35.14 -13.49 -4.70
N LEU A 632 -34.69 -12.48 -3.94
CA LEU A 632 -33.43 -11.78 -4.15
C LEU A 632 -32.26 -12.75 -4.09
N THR A 633 -31.42 -12.78 -5.12
CA THR A 633 -30.19 -13.62 -5.16
C THR A 633 -28.97 -12.89 -4.63
N SER A 634 -28.96 -11.56 -4.72
CA SER A 634 -27.90 -10.67 -4.24
C SER A 634 -28.47 -9.29 -3.89
N LEU A 635 -27.66 -8.48 -3.20
CA LEU A 635 -27.86 -7.03 -3.02
C LEU A 635 -26.83 -6.28 -3.89
N PRO A 636 -27.14 -5.09 -4.41
CA PRO A 636 -26.15 -4.26 -5.10
C PRO A 636 -25.11 -3.73 -4.11
N GLU A 637 -23.84 -3.64 -4.51
CA GLU A 637 -22.75 -3.14 -3.64
C GLU A 637 -23.05 -1.73 -3.09
N LEU A 638 -23.65 -0.85 -3.92
CA LEU A 638 -23.99 0.52 -3.53
C LEU A 638 -25.05 0.63 -2.43
N ILE A 639 -25.72 -0.47 -2.02
CA ILE A 639 -26.64 -0.46 -0.87
C ILE A 639 -25.96 0.05 0.41
N VAL A 640 -24.64 -0.09 0.53
CA VAL A 640 -23.84 0.39 1.67
C VAL A 640 -23.77 1.92 1.80
N ASN A 641 -24.19 2.67 0.77
CA ASN A 641 -24.28 4.14 0.79
C ASN A 641 -25.58 4.67 1.42
N THR A 642 -26.55 3.78 1.67
CA THR A 642 -27.78 4.11 2.40
C THR A 642 -27.53 4.23 3.91
N ASN A 643 -28.47 4.79 4.66
CA ASN A 643 -28.35 5.00 6.12
C ASN A 643 -29.29 4.07 6.91
N LEU A 644 -29.31 2.78 6.53
CA LEU A 644 -30.18 1.77 7.14
C LEU A 644 -29.91 1.66 8.62
N SER A 645 -30.99 1.71 9.41
CA SER A 645 -30.94 1.81 10.85
C SER A 645 -32.10 1.06 11.51
N GLY A 646 -31.93 0.68 12.77
CA GLY A 646 -32.97 -0.04 13.50
C GLY A 646 -33.05 -1.51 13.08
N ILE A 647 -34.13 -1.92 12.39
CA ILE A 647 -34.38 -3.32 12.01
C ILE A 647 -34.35 -3.45 10.48
N VAL A 648 -33.41 -4.25 9.97
CA VAL A 648 -33.33 -4.63 8.55
C VAL A 648 -33.76 -6.09 8.43
N ASN A 649 -34.80 -6.33 7.64
CA ASN A 649 -35.41 -7.66 7.48
C ASN A 649 -35.33 -8.13 6.02
N MET A 650 -34.54 -9.17 5.80
CA MET A 650 -34.26 -9.79 4.50
C MET A 650 -34.56 -11.30 4.51
N ASN A 651 -35.28 -11.79 5.53
CA ASN A 651 -35.67 -13.20 5.66
C ASN A 651 -36.42 -13.73 4.43
N ASN A 652 -36.38 -15.05 4.21
CA ASN A 652 -37.13 -15.72 3.15
C ASN A 652 -36.80 -15.12 1.77
N ASN A 653 -35.53 -15.20 1.37
CA ASN A 653 -34.99 -14.77 0.09
C ASN A 653 -34.03 -15.85 -0.46
N ASN A 654 -33.34 -15.58 -1.56
CA ASN A 654 -32.38 -16.51 -2.17
C ASN A 654 -30.92 -16.05 -2.03
N LEU A 655 -30.60 -15.13 -1.10
CA LEU A 655 -29.31 -14.45 -1.03
C LEU A 655 -28.16 -15.44 -0.87
N SER A 656 -27.18 -15.44 -1.77
CA SER A 656 -25.98 -16.29 -1.68
C SER A 656 -24.83 -15.65 -0.91
N SER A 657 -24.80 -14.32 -0.86
CA SER A 657 -23.79 -13.49 -0.20
C SER A 657 -24.35 -12.12 0.17
N LEU A 658 -23.58 -11.34 0.94
CA LEU A 658 -23.77 -9.91 1.17
C LEU A 658 -22.57 -9.14 0.57
N PRO A 659 -22.73 -7.84 0.24
CA PRO A 659 -21.62 -6.93 -0.10
C PRO A 659 -20.45 -7.02 0.88
N ASP A 660 -19.21 -6.94 0.38
CA ASP A 660 -18.00 -7.08 1.22
C ASP A 660 -17.90 -5.96 2.28
N GLU A 661 -18.42 -4.77 1.97
CA GLU A 661 -18.42 -3.60 2.85
C GLU A 661 -19.72 -3.41 3.66
N PHE A 662 -20.56 -4.44 3.81
CA PHE A 662 -21.86 -4.35 4.52
C PHE A 662 -21.76 -3.75 5.94
N GLY A 663 -20.60 -3.87 6.58
CA GLY A 663 -20.26 -3.22 7.85
C GLY A 663 -20.41 -1.70 7.91
N LYS A 664 -20.40 -1.00 6.76
CA LYS A 664 -20.63 0.46 6.69
C LYS A 664 -22.00 0.89 7.25
N LEU A 665 -22.98 -0.01 7.23
CA LEU A 665 -24.34 0.19 7.76
C LEU A 665 -24.38 0.10 9.31
N THR A 666 -23.54 0.91 9.96
CA THR A 666 -23.24 0.88 11.42
C THR A 666 -24.44 1.11 12.34
N GLN A 667 -25.55 1.65 11.83
CA GLN A 667 -26.75 2.01 12.59
C GLN A 667 -27.79 0.87 12.69
N ILE A 668 -27.52 -0.29 12.10
CA ILE A 668 -28.40 -1.47 12.18
C ILE A 668 -28.31 -2.09 13.59
N SER A 669 -29.45 -2.18 14.27
CA SER A 669 -29.55 -2.83 15.59
C SER A 669 -30.09 -4.27 15.52
N LYS A 670 -30.80 -4.64 14.45
CA LYS A 670 -31.24 -6.02 14.20
C LYS A 670 -31.16 -6.33 12.72
N LEU A 671 -30.41 -7.37 12.36
CA LEU A 671 -30.26 -7.88 11.01
C LEU A 671 -30.85 -9.28 10.94
N LYS A 672 -31.87 -9.46 10.10
CA LYS A 672 -32.52 -10.76 9.90
C LYS A 672 -32.29 -11.24 8.47
N LEU A 673 -31.65 -12.40 8.35
CA LEU A 673 -31.26 -13.08 7.11
C LEU A 673 -31.65 -14.57 7.13
N ASP A 674 -32.61 -14.96 7.98
CA ASP A 674 -33.07 -16.34 8.11
C ASP A 674 -33.75 -16.83 6.82
N ASN A 675 -33.62 -18.11 6.50
CA ASN A 675 -34.14 -18.74 5.28
C ASN A 675 -33.59 -18.04 4.01
N ASN A 676 -32.27 -18.14 3.82
CA ASN A 676 -31.54 -17.66 2.65
C ASN A 676 -30.54 -18.75 2.18
N ASN A 677 -29.73 -18.45 1.17
CA ASN A 677 -28.74 -19.38 0.62
C ASN A 677 -27.29 -19.06 1.04
N LEU A 678 -27.07 -18.22 2.06
CA LEU A 678 -25.76 -17.65 2.41
C LEU A 678 -24.75 -18.77 2.71
N THR A 679 -23.60 -18.76 2.00
CA THR A 679 -22.50 -19.72 2.23
C THR A 679 -21.42 -19.20 3.18
N SER A 680 -21.33 -17.88 3.30
CA SER A 680 -20.52 -17.13 4.26
C SER A 680 -21.22 -15.80 4.63
N ILE A 681 -20.68 -15.11 5.63
CA ILE A 681 -20.96 -13.69 5.90
C ILE A 681 -19.65 -12.90 5.83
N PRO A 682 -19.64 -11.67 5.28
CA PRO A 682 -18.43 -10.86 5.18
C PRO A 682 -17.92 -10.48 6.57
N THR A 683 -16.60 -10.35 6.75
CA THR A 683 -16.02 -9.99 8.06
C THR A 683 -16.49 -8.64 8.56
N SER A 684 -16.80 -7.71 7.64
CA SER A 684 -17.29 -6.36 7.94
C SER A 684 -18.62 -6.33 8.69
N ILE A 685 -19.42 -7.41 8.65
CA ILE A 685 -20.65 -7.52 9.46
C ILE A 685 -20.37 -7.34 10.97
N CYS A 686 -19.12 -7.55 11.39
CA CYS A 686 -18.64 -7.41 12.75
C CYS A 686 -18.30 -5.96 13.14
N ASP A 687 -18.31 -5.02 12.18
CA ASP A 687 -18.09 -3.60 12.38
C ASP A 687 -19.38 -2.85 12.76
N ILE A 688 -20.54 -3.52 12.63
CA ILE A 688 -21.86 -3.03 13.05
C ILE A 688 -21.98 -3.15 14.58
N THR A 689 -21.26 -2.30 15.32
CA THR A 689 -21.13 -2.39 16.79
C THR A 689 -22.42 -2.12 17.58
N GLU A 690 -23.46 -1.57 16.95
CA GLU A 690 -24.81 -1.41 17.51
C GLU A 690 -25.71 -2.65 17.33
N LEU A 691 -25.21 -3.72 16.69
CA LEU A 691 -26.01 -4.91 16.39
C LEU A 691 -26.34 -5.71 17.66
N ARG A 692 -27.65 -5.81 17.94
CA ARG A 692 -28.23 -6.53 19.09
C ARG A 692 -28.81 -7.89 18.72
N ALA A 693 -29.28 -8.06 17.47
CA ALA A 693 -29.77 -9.36 17.00
C ALA A 693 -29.26 -9.66 15.59
N LEU A 694 -28.74 -10.88 15.40
CA LEU A 694 -28.30 -11.42 14.11
C LEU A 694 -28.99 -12.77 13.86
N GLY A 695 -29.95 -12.78 12.94
CA GLY A 695 -30.63 -13.99 12.48
C GLY A 695 -30.01 -14.51 11.19
N LEU A 696 -29.48 -15.72 11.21
CA LEU A 696 -28.89 -16.45 10.08
C LEU A 696 -29.42 -17.89 10.00
N VAL A 697 -30.57 -18.17 10.62
CA VAL A 697 -31.14 -19.53 10.71
C VAL A 697 -31.55 -20.05 9.33
N ASN A 698 -31.35 -21.33 9.05
CA ASN A 698 -31.67 -21.95 7.74
C ASN A 698 -30.92 -21.27 6.58
N ASN A 699 -29.60 -21.48 6.55
CA ASN A 699 -28.68 -21.01 5.52
C ASN A 699 -27.66 -22.11 5.17
N ASN A 700 -26.64 -21.80 4.35
CA ASN A 700 -25.59 -22.73 3.94
C ASN A 700 -24.23 -22.44 4.60
N LEU A 701 -24.19 -21.74 5.75
CA LEU A 701 -22.95 -21.28 6.37
C LEU A 701 -22.09 -22.46 6.82
N THR A 702 -20.84 -22.49 6.37
CA THR A 702 -19.84 -23.51 6.77
C THR A 702 -18.94 -23.06 7.92
N SER A 703 -18.81 -21.74 8.11
CA SER A 703 -18.11 -21.10 9.22
C SER A 703 -18.71 -19.72 9.51
N ILE A 704 -18.37 -19.14 10.67
CA ILE A 704 -18.60 -17.73 10.99
C ILE A 704 -17.23 -17.06 11.27
N PRO A 705 -17.06 -15.78 10.92
CA PRO A 705 -15.77 -15.10 11.09
C PRO A 705 -15.39 -14.96 12.56
N ALA A 706 -14.11 -15.11 12.89
CA ALA A 706 -13.63 -14.95 14.26
C ALA A 706 -13.86 -13.53 14.82
N SER A 707 -14.00 -12.52 13.96
CA SER A 707 -14.40 -11.16 14.36
C SER A 707 -15.82 -11.06 14.93
N ILE A 708 -16.65 -12.12 14.89
CA ILE A 708 -18.00 -12.13 15.47
C ILE A 708 -17.99 -11.69 16.95
N GLY A 709 -16.93 -12.01 17.69
CA GLY A 709 -16.72 -11.61 19.08
C GLY A 709 -16.54 -10.09 19.31
N ASN A 710 -16.45 -9.28 18.25
CA ASN A 710 -16.41 -7.81 18.33
C ASN A 710 -17.80 -7.19 18.57
N LEU A 711 -18.88 -7.93 18.31
CA LEU A 711 -20.27 -7.50 18.44
C LEU A 711 -20.71 -7.46 19.91
N SER A 712 -20.06 -6.60 20.70
CA SER A 712 -20.22 -6.56 22.17
C SER A 712 -21.64 -6.24 22.65
N GLN A 713 -22.52 -5.69 21.80
CA GLN A 713 -23.93 -5.42 22.11
C GLN A 713 -24.90 -6.56 21.72
N LEU A 714 -24.41 -7.67 21.14
CA LEU A 714 -25.25 -8.74 20.60
C LEU A 714 -25.94 -9.53 21.72
N THR A 715 -27.28 -9.51 21.73
CA THR A 715 -28.13 -10.23 22.70
C THR A 715 -28.71 -11.52 22.14
N ASP A 716 -28.95 -11.61 20.83
CA ASP A 716 -29.59 -12.76 20.19
C ASP A 716 -28.84 -13.17 18.91
N LEU A 717 -28.34 -14.41 18.86
CA LEU A 717 -27.61 -14.96 17.72
C LEU A 717 -28.25 -16.28 17.23
N GLY A 718 -28.89 -16.24 16.07
CA GLY A 718 -29.50 -17.40 15.42
C GLY A 718 -28.59 -17.97 14.33
N LEU A 719 -28.05 -19.17 14.54
CA LEU A 719 -27.17 -19.89 13.61
C LEU A 719 -27.68 -21.32 13.29
N GLY A 720 -28.87 -21.68 13.75
CA GLY A 720 -29.42 -23.02 13.55
C GLY A 720 -29.72 -23.35 12.07
N ALA A 721 -29.86 -24.63 11.74
CA ALA A 721 -30.07 -25.12 10.36
C ALA A 721 -29.00 -24.57 9.39
N ASN A 722 -27.73 -24.89 9.65
CA ASN A 722 -26.58 -24.49 8.83
C ASN A 722 -25.60 -25.68 8.70
N LYS A 723 -24.41 -25.44 8.16
CA LYS A 723 -23.35 -26.45 7.94
C LYS A 723 -22.10 -26.15 8.77
N LEU A 724 -22.28 -25.52 9.93
CA LEU A 724 -21.18 -25.12 10.80
C LEU A 724 -20.53 -26.37 11.41
N THR A 725 -19.22 -26.52 11.19
CA THR A 725 -18.42 -27.63 11.74
C THR A 725 -17.74 -27.26 13.07
N SER A 726 -17.57 -25.96 13.33
CA SER A 726 -17.01 -25.39 14.56
C SER A 726 -17.53 -23.97 14.81
N ILE A 727 -17.38 -23.47 16.04
CA ILE A 727 -17.64 -22.09 16.43
C ILE A 727 -16.31 -21.48 16.93
N PRO A 728 -15.91 -20.28 16.48
CA PRO A 728 -14.65 -19.66 16.91
C PRO A 728 -14.67 -19.35 18.42
N SER A 729 -13.52 -19.48 19.08
CA SER A 729 -13.38 -19.23 20.53
C SER A 729 -13.69 -17.78 20.93
N THR A 730 -13.59 -16.82 20.00
CA THR A 730 -14.00 -15.43 20.19
C THR A 730 -15.51 -15.26 20.47
N ILE A 731 -16.34 -16.29 20.25
CA ILE A 731 -17.75 -16.27 20.64
C ILE A 731 -17.92 -15.93 22.12
N GLY A 732 -16.99 -16.36 22.98
CA GLY A 732 -16.99 -16.07 24.42
C GLY A 732 -16.77 -14.61 24.81
N ASN A 733 -16.50 -13.72 23.84
CA ASN A 733 -16.39 -12.28 24.07
C ASN A 733 -17.77 -11.57 24.07
N LEU A 734 -18.84 -12.26 23.64
CA LEU A 734 -20.20 -11.71 23.54
C LEU A 734 -20.88 -11.61 24.93
N SER A 735 -20.37 -10.73 25.79
CA SER A 735 -20.79 -10.60 27.20
C SER A 735 -22.26 -10.19 27.41
N GLU A 736 -22.92 -9.65 26.39
CA GLU A 736 -24.34 -9.29 26.39
C GLU A 736 -25.27 -10.40 25.86
N LEU A 737 -24.73 -11.53 25.38
CA LEU A 737 -25.51 -12.56 24.71
C LEU A 737 -26.48 -13.26 25.66
N LEU A 738 -27.77 -13.20 25.33
CA LEU A 738 -28.88 -13.82 26.07
C LEU A 738 -29.29 -15.16 25.46
N ARG A 739 -29.27 -15.26 24.11
CA ARG A 739 -29.70 -16.46 23.38
C ARG A 739 -28.74 -16.80 22.25
N ILE A 740 -28.38 -18.08 22.16
CA ILE A 740 -27.67 -18.65 21.02
C ILE A 740 -28.37 -19.93 20.55
N SER A 741 -28.70 -19.99 19.25
CA SER A 741 -29.23 -21.20 18.62
C SER A 741 -28.22 -21.75 17.62
N LEU A 742 -27.74 -22.96 17.89
CA LEU A 742 -26.78 -23.72 17.09
C LEU A 742 -27.39 -25.05 16.60
N MET A 743 -28.69 -25.26 16.79
CA MET A 743 -29.37 -26.52 16.43
C MET A 743 -29.24 -26.86 14.94
N GLU A 744 -29.30 -28.13 14.56
CA GLU A 744 -29.24 -28.56 13.15
C GLU A 744 -28.00 -28.01 12.44
N ASN A 745 -26.82 -28.41 12.93
CA ASN A 745 -25.51 -28.08 12.36
C ASN A 745 -24.60 -29.32 12.38
N GLU A 746 -23.36 -29.18 11.92
CA GLU A 746 -22.37 -30.26 11.85
C GLU A 746 -21.32 -30.18 12.98
N LEU A 747 -21.62 -29.46 14.08
CA LEU A 747 -20.66 -29.19 15.16
C LEU A 747 -20.20 -30.48 15.85
N THR A 748 -18.90 -30.59 16.07
CA THR A 748 -18.27 -31.73 16.78
C THR A 748 -17.86 -31.40 18.21
N SER A 749 -17.69 -30.12 18.54
CA SER A 749 -17.38 -29.62 19.88
C SER A 749 -17.89 -28.19 20.04
N LEU A 750 -17.88 -27.71 21.30
CA LEU A 750 -18.11 -26.31 21.65
C LEU A 750 -16.81 -25.75 22.25
N PRO A 751 -16.44 -24.48 21.98
CA PRO A 751 -15.23 -23.91 22.56
C PRO A 751 -15.40 -23.61 24.06
N ASP A 752 -14.38 -23.90 24.87
CA ASP A 752 -14.38 -23.67 26.32
C ASP A 752 -14.77 -22.23 26.72
N THR A 753 -14.46 -21.26 25.86
CA THR A 753 -14.76 -19.84 26.06
C THR A 753 -16.25 -19.51 26.06
N MET A 754 -17.14 -20.40 25.60
CA MET A 754 -18.59 -20.22 25.80
C MET A 754 -18.98 -20.14 27.28
N GLY A 755 -18.16 -20.69 28.19
CA GLY A 755 -18.34 -20.53 29.64
C GLY A 755 -18.21 -19.09 30.16
N ASN A 756 -17.76 -18.14 29.32
CA ASN A 756 -17.68 -16.72 29.66
C ASN A 756 -18.97 -15.93 29.36
N LEU A 757 -19.97 -16.57 28.74
CA LEU A 757 -21.22 -15.95 28.29
C LEU A 757 -22.19 -15.74 29.46
N ASN A 758 -21.80 -14.93 30.44
CA ASN A 758 -22.42 -14.87 31.77
C ASN A 758 -23.91 -14.48 31.78
N LYS A 759 -24.45 -13.86 30.71
CA LYS A 759 -25.88 -13.49 30.60
C LYS A 759 -26.73 -14.49 29.82
N LEU A 760 -26.12 -15.54 29.28
CA LEU A 760 -26.77 -16.50 28.40
C LEU A 760 -27.80 -17.33 29.18
N THR A 761 -29.04 -17.34 28.70
CA THR A 761 -30.15 -18.06 29.36
C THR A 761 -30.41 -19.43 28.73
N GLU A 762 -30.11 -19.60 27.45
CA GLU A 762 -30.41 -20.83 26.70
C GLU A 762 -29.25 -21.18 25.76
N ILE A 763 -28.82 -22.45 25.80
CA ILE A 763 -27.91 -23.05 24.80
C ILE A 763 -28.69 -24.14 24.07
N ASN A 764 -28.92 -23.94 22.77
CA ASN A 764 -29.52 -24.97 21.92
C ASN A 764 -28.52 -25.52 20.89
N VAL A 765 -28.12 -26.78 21.08
CA VAL A 765 -27.24 -27.56 20.19
C VAL A 765 -27.88 -28.88 19.77
N PHE A 766 -29.22 -28.97 19.75
CA PHE A 766 -29.92 -30.14 19.22
C PHE A 766 -29.48 -30.49 17.79
N TYR A 767 -29.57 -31.76 17.41
CA TYR A 767 -29.25 -32.21 16.04
C TYR A 767 -27.86 -31.74 15.55
N ASN A 768 -26.82 -32.16 16.26
CA ASN A 768 -25.42 -31.89 15.94
C ASN A 768 -24.59 -33.19 16.07
N ASN A 769 -23.27 -33.11 15.89
CA ASN A 769 -22.34 -34.23 16.01
C ASN A 769 -21.45 -34.14 17.27
N ILE A 770 -21.90 -33.42 18.32
CA ILE A 770 -21.08 -33.11 19.50
C ILE A 770 -20.54 -34.40 20.13
N LEU A 771 -19.22 -34.43 20.37
CA LEU A 771 -18.52 -35.54 21.02
C LEU A 771 -18.49 -35.36 22.54
N SER A 772 -18.17 -34.14 22.98
CA SER A 772 -18.07 -33.75 24.39
C SER A 772 -18.55 -32.31 24.59
N VAL A 773 -19.02 -32.01 25.80
CA VAL A 773 -19.45 -30.68 26.22
C VAL A 773 -18.40 -30.11 27.17
N PRO A 774 -17.93 -28.86 27.00
CA PRO A 774 -16.90 -28.30 27.87
C PRO A 774 -17.45 -28.00 29.27
N ALA A 775 -16.68 -28.37 30.30
CA ALA A 775 -17.09 -28.19 31.70
C ALA A 775 -17.28 -26.72 32.10
N SER A 776 -16.67 -25.78 31.36
CA SER A 776 -16.81 -24.34 31.57
C SER A 776 -18.22 -23.81 31.37
N LEU A 777 -19.12 -24.52 30.66
CA LEU A 777 -20.53 -24.11 30.57
C LEU A 777 -21.24 -24.11 31.94
N ALA A 778 -20.69 -24.81 32.93
CA ALA A 778 -21.18 -24.76 34.31
C ALA A 778 -20.89 -23.43 35.03
N ASN A 779 -20.11 -22.53 34.42
CA ASN A 779 -19.81 -21.18 34.95
C ASN A 779 -20.86 -20.14 34.53
N ILE A 780 -21.84 -20.49 33.68
CA ILE A 780 -22.85 -19.55 33.17
C ILE A 780 -23.96 -19.38 34.23
N ASP A 781 -23.79 -18.36 35.08
CA ASP A 781 -24.68 -18.09 36.23
C ASP A 781 -26.17 -17.91 35.88
N ASN A 782 -26.49 -17.45 34.68
CA ASN A 782 -27.87 -17.12 34.25
C ASN A 782 -28.55 -18.19 33.38
N ILE A 783 -27.92 -19.36 33.18
CA ILE A 783 -28.47 -20.42 32.33
C ILE A 783 -29.78 -20.98 32.91
N GLN A 784 -30.77 -21.20 32.04
CA GLN A 784 -32.11 -21.72 32.35
C GLN A 784 -32.39 -23.02 31.60
N ALA A 785 -31.85 -23.20 30.40
CA ALA A 785 -32.03 -24.43 29.63
C ALA A 785 -30.80 -24.81 28.81
N PHE A 786 -30.47 -26.11 28.87
CA PHE A 786 -29.52 -26.76 27.96
C PHE A 786 -30.27 -27.74 27.06
N TYR A 787 -30.11 -27.63 25.75
CA TYR A 787 -30.69 -28.55 24.77
C TYR A 787 -29.56 -29.32 24.04
N PHE A 788 -29.30 -30.55 24.49
CA PHE A 788 -28.21 -31.43 24.02
C PHE A 788 -28.69 -32.69 23.25
N GLY A 789 -29.99 -32.98 23.24
CA GLY A 789 -30.59 -34.11 22.55
C GLY A 789 -30.26 -34.21 21.05
N TYR A 790 -30.38 -35.41 20.49
CA TYR A 790 -30.04 -35.72 19.10
C TYR A 790 -28.57 -35.41 18.70
N ASN A 791 -27.64 -35.56 19.65
CA ASN A 791 -26.21 -35.66 19.38
C ASN A 791 -25.78 -37.14 19.52
N PRO A 792 -25.67 -37.92 18.43
CA PRO A 792 -25.55 -39.39 18.50
C PRO A 792 -24.23 -39.88 19.12
N ASN A 793 -23.21 -39.03 19.16
CA ASN A 793 -21.88 -39.35 19.71
C ASN A 793 -21.69 -38.85 21.16
N LEU A 794 -22.61 -38.02 21.69
CA LEU A 794 -22.51 -37.45 23.03
C LEU A 794 -22.97 -38.48 24.07
N LYS A 795 -22.01 -39.16 24.71
CA LYS A 795 -22.28 -40.26 25.65
C LYS A 795 -22.70 -39.80 27.05
N CYS A 796 -22.10 -38.71 27.55
CA CYS A 796 -22.34 -38.17 28.89
C CYS A 796 -22.03 -36.66 28.95
N LEU A 797 -22.47 -36.01 30.04
CA LEU A 797 -22.18 -34.59 30.34
C LEU A 797 -21.19 -34.48 31.50
N PRO A 798 -20.30 -33.46 31.52
CA PRO A 798 -19.38 -33.23 32.63
C PRO A 798 -20.09 -33.10 33.98
N GLN A 799 -19.46 -33.61 35.05
CA GLN A 799 -19.99 -33.54 36.41
C GLN A 799 -20.38 -32.12 36.83
N ALA A 800 -19.61 -31.11 36.45
CA ALA A 800 -19.90 -29.70 36.78
C ALA A 800 -21.28 -29.22 36.28
N ILE A 801 -21.78 -29.76 35.16
CA ILE A 801 -23.13 -29.44 34.63
C ILE A 801 -24.21 -30.12 35.47
N TRP A 802 -23.98 -31.36 35.92
CA TRP A 802 -24.88 -32.03 36.87
C TRP A 802 -24.88 -31.34 38.23
N ASP A 803 -23.71 -30.93 38.75
CA ASP A 803 -23.59 -30.17 40.00
C ASP A 803 -24.29 -28.81 39.92
N LEU A 804 -24.27 -28.15 38.76
CA LEU A 804 -25.05 -26.93 38.50
C LEU A 804 -26.55 -27.22 38.51
N HIS A 805 -27.00 -28.25 37.78
CA HIS A 805 -28.40 -28.65 37.75
C HIS A 805 -28.94 -29.08 39.13
N GLU A 806 -28.17 -29.81 39.94
CA GLU A 806 -28.62 -30.23 41.28
C GLU A 806 -28.65 -29.07 42.29
N ARG A 807 -27.73 -28.09 42.17
CA ARG A 807 -27.78 -26.85 42.98
C ARG A 807 -28.99 -25.97 42.64
N GLU A 808 -29.42 -25.96 41.38
CA GLU A 808 -30.46 -25.08 40.84
C GLU A 808 -31.63 -25.84 40.20
N ALA A 809 -32.00 -26.99 40.77
CA ALA A 809 -32.88 -28.00 40.16
C ALA A 809 -34.32 -27.54 39.82
N ASN A 810 -34.74 -26.39 40.33
CA ASN A 810 -36.04 -25.77 40.02
C ASN A 810 -35.94 -24.61 39.00
N LYS A 811 -34.74 -24.31 38.47
CA LYS A 811 -34.48 -23.21 37.53
C LYS A 811 -33.83 -23.65 36.22
N ILE A 812 -33.09 -24.76 36.21
CA ILE A 812 -32.31 -25.23 35.06
C ILE A 812 -32.91 -26.52 34.49
N SER A 813 -33.39 -26.51 33.25
CA SER A 813 -33.75 -27.73 32.52
C SER A 813 -32.58 -28.25 31.67
N ILE A 814 -32.43 -29.57 31.62
CA ILE A 814 -31.52 -30.24 30.68
C ILE A 814 -32.36 -31.16 29.81
N HIS A 815 -32.35 -30.90 28.50
CA HIS A 815 -33.05 -31.68 27.50
C HIS A 815 -32.06 -32.55 26.72
N THR A 816 -32.17 -33.87 26.91
CA THR A 816 -31.31 -34.89 26.29
C THR A 816 -32.13 -35.83 25.42
N SER A 817 -31.48 -36.70 24.66
CA SER A 817 -32.11 -37.94 24.19
C SER A 817 -32.21 -38.96 25.33
N ASP A 818 -33.09 -39.95 25.20
CA ASP A 818 -33.32 -41.02 26.19
C ASP A 818 -32.09 -41.92 26.48
N THR A 819 -30.98 -41.70 25.77
CA THR A 819 -29.76 -42.51 25.76
C THR A 819 -28.61 -41.92 26.58
N LEU A 820 -28.75 -40.71 27.12
CA LEU A 820 -27.69 -40.02 27.85
C LEU A 820 -27.58 -40.53 29.28
N ILE A 821 -26.42 -41.08 29.64
CA ILE A 821 -26.18 -41.68 30.95
C ILE A 821 -25.91 -40.56 31.97
N LYS A 822 -26.65 -40.53 33.07
CA LYS A 822 -26.31 -39.68 34.22
C LYS A 822 -25.00 -40.20 34.82
N GLY A 823 -23.99 -39.33 34.94
CA GLY A 823 -22.67 -39.70 35.42
C GLY A 823 -22.67 -39.98 36.92
N ASP A 824 -23.10 -41.17 37.33
CA ASP A 824 -23.00 -41.62 38.73
C ASP A 824 -21.54 -41.98 39.07
N GLY A 825 -20.73 -40.96 39.34
CA GLY A 825 -19.45 -41.03 40.09
C GLY A 825 -18.22 -41.66 39.43
N ASP A 826 -18.39 -42.69 38.60
CA ASP A 826 -17.29 -43.55 38.11
C ASP A 826 -17.06 -43.51 36.57
N VAL A 827 -17.76 -42.64 35.84
CA VAL A 827 -17.58 -42.46 34.38
C VAL A 827 -16.85 -41.16 34.09
N ASP A 828 -15.58 -41.28 33.72
CA ASP A 828 -14.81 -40.15 33.18
C ASP A 828 -15.33 -39.79 31.77
N CYS A 829 -15.90 -38.59 31.63
CA CYS A 829 -16.42 -38.09 30.35
C CYS A 829 -15.34 -37.44 29.47
N SER A 830 -14.05 -37.58 29.80
CA SER A 830 -12.93 -37.06 29.01
C SER A 830 -12.33 -38.05 27.98
N GLU A 831 -12.84 -39.30 27.90
CA GLU A 831 -12.46 -40.33 26.89
C GLU A 831 -13.62 -40.83 25.98
#